data_AF-A0A8X7XCD7-F1
#
_entry.id   AF-A0A8X7XCD7-F1
#
_cell.length_a   1.000
_cell.length_b   1.000
_cell.length_c   1.000
_cell.angle_alpha   90.00
_cell.angle_beta   90.00
_cell.angle_gamma   90.00
#
_symmetry.space_group_name_H-M   'P 1'
#
loop_
_entity.id
_entity.type
_entity.pdbx_description
1 polymer ?
#
loop_
_entity_poly.entity_id
_entity_poly.type
_entity_poly.pdbx_seq_one_letter_code
_entity_poly.pdbx_strand_id
1 'polypeptide(L)'
;MGKDYYRILGIQSGSNEEEIKKAYKKMALKFHPDKNKDPSAEDKFKEIAEAYDVLSDPKKRTIYDQYGEEGLKAGGGSSSGGQGNSYHYTFHGDPHATFASFFGGSSPFDIFFGATRTRGTTNGFDHGDQDMDIDMDGEDDPFNAFGRFGFNGINGFHHGAGRRHPTESVHSRRKVQDPTVIHELRVSLEEIYHGCTKRMKITRRRLNPDGRTMRTEDKILNIVIKRGWKEGTKITFPKEGDETPDKIPADIAFIIKDKSHPHFKRDGSNVVYTAKISLKEVREAVLCALDAGYRHIDCAAIYGNEKDVGEALKERVGPGKSIPREELFMTSKLWNTKHHPDDVEPACRKTLEDLGLAYLDLYLMHWPMAFERGNLEMPKNDDGTMRYADIHYKDTWRAMENLVTKGLVKAIGLSNFNARQIDDILSVAKHKPVVNQVECHPYLAQKELMAHCSRNRIQLIAYSPLGAPSRPWACPDERSLLDDPQILNVAEKLKKTPAQVILRWQVQRGVACIPKSAKPSRIKENIQVFDFTLSDEDIKKMESLNCNKRLTVPPIESAADMCRLQHCNLVWSMAGLSSRPIPPGCQMELSLQHGGAPRYQQRIMDNGIFLYSPAGYHRGQQRTLQGGPESHMCPIIRKYIIGKATVEVTCFQDAEKDFISEPEVI
;
A
#
# COMPACT_ATOMS: atom_id res chain seq x y z
N MET A 1 12.56 -19.63 41.03
CA MET A 1 13.15 -18.43 40.39
C MET A 1 12.85 -18.56 38.91
N GLY A 2 12.11 -17.61 38.35
CA GLY A 2 11.87 -17.57 36.92
C GLY A 2 13.12 -17.21 36.11
N LYS A 3 13.07 -17.45 34.80
CA LYS A 3 14.07 -17.08 33.81
C LYS A 3 14.27 -15.56 33.78
N ASP A 4 15.53 -15.15 33.73
CA ASP A 4 15.96 -13.77 33.51
C ASP A 4 16.25 -13.56 32.01
N TYR A 5 15.28 -13.03 31.27
CA TYR A 5 15.37 -12.86 29.81
C TYR A 5 16.40 -11.81 29.39
N TYR A 6 16.61 -10.77 30.19
CA TYR A 6 17.66 -9.79 29.95
C TYR A 6 19.05 -10.45 30.07
N ARG A 7 19.25 -11.26 31.11
CA ARG A 7 20.50 -12.03 31.31
C ARG A 7 20.69 -13.15 30.28
N ILE A 8 19.62 -13.78 29.78
CA ILE A 8 19.68 -14.77 28.70
C ILE A 8 20.15 -14.13 27.39
N LEU A 9 19.69 -12.91 27.07
CA LEU A 9 20.20 -12.14 25.92
C LEU A 9 21.55 -11.43 26.20
N GLY A 10 21.96 -11.31 27.45
CA GLY A 10 23.21 -10.67 27.87
C GLY A 10 23.17 -9.14 27.87
N ILE A 11 22.01 -8.57 28.18
CA ILE A 11 21.73 -7.11 28.16
C ILE A 11 21.17 -6.64 29.51
N GLN A 12 21.06 -5.32 29.71
CA GLN A 12 20.53 -4.73 30.94
C GLN A 12 19.02 -4.48 30.86
N SER A 13 18.32 -4.53 32.00
CA SER A 13 16.93 -4.12 32.11
C SER A 13 16.80 -2.63 31.77
N GLY A 14 15.99 -2.31 30.76
CA GLY A 14 15.88 -0.95 30.20
C GLY A 14 16.48 -0.76 28.81
N SER A 15 17.18 -1.77 28.26
CA SER A 15 17.73 -1.74 26.89
C SER A 15 16.66 -1.36 25.84
N ASN A 16 17.06 -0.64 24.79
CA ASN A 16 16.17 -0.24 23.70
C ASN A 16 15.88 -1.41 22.71
N GLU A 17 14.93 -1.21 21.79
CA GLU A 17 14.49 -2.27 20.89
C GLU A 17 15.58 -2.73 19.90
N GLU A 18 16.49 -1.84 19.51
CA GLU A 18 17.62 -2.18 18.63
C GLU A 18 18.68 -3.00 19.34
N GLU A 19 18.99 -2.68 20.60
CA GLU A 19 19.88 -3.45 21.47
C GLU A 19 19.36 -4.88 21.69
N ILE A 20 18.06 -5.03 21.94
CA ILE A 20 17.41 -6.34 22.09
C ILE A 20 17.53 -7.15 20.78
N LYS A 21 17.29 -6.53 19.63
CA LYS A 21 17.47 -7.17 18.30
C LYS A 21 18.94 -7.54 18.02
N LYS A 22 19.90 -6.67 18.36
CA LYS A 22 21.35 -6.89 18.20
C LYS A 22 21.84 -8.02 19.10
N ALA A 23 21.38 -8.07 20.34
CA ALA A 23 21.68 -9.13 21.31
C ALA A 23 21.12 -10.49 20.88
N TYR A 24 19.85 -10.53 20.45
CA TYR A 24 19.24 -11.74 19.91
C TYR A 24 20.01 -12.29 18.70
N LYS A 25 20.32 -11.46 17.69
CA LYS A 25 21.14 -11.86 16.52
C LYS A 25 22.47 -12.50 16.96
N LYS A 26 23.20 -11.87 17.89
CA LYS A 26 24.50 -12.34 18.40
C LYS A 26 24.39 -13.68 19.14
N MET A 27 23.39 -13.84 20.00
CA MET A 27 23.21 -15.03 20.83
C MET A 27 22.63 -16.20 20.03
N ALA A 28 21.67 -15.96 19.14
CA ALA A 28 21.08 -16.98 18.28
C ALA A 28 22.12 -17.61 17.34
N LEU A 29 23.03 -16.81 16.74
CA LEU A 29 24.14 -17.32 15.93
C LEU A 29 25.18 -18.12 16.75
N LYS A 30 25.34 -17.81 18.04
CA LYS A 30 26.31 -18.47 18.95
C LYS A 30 25.84 -19.85 19.42
N PHE A 31 24.53 -20.03 19.59
CA PHE A 31 23.93 -21.26 20.10
C PHE A 31 23.12 -22.04 19.05
N HIS A 32 23.16 -21.65 17.77
CA HIS A 32 22.47 -22.37 16.69
C HIS A 32 22.90 -23.86 16.62
N PRO A 33 21.97 -24.82 16.59
CA PRO A 33 22.28 -26.27 16.61
C PRO A 33 23.26 -26.73 15.53
N ASP A 34 23.21 -26.15 14.33
CA ASP A 34 24.09 -26.54 13.22
C ASP A 34 25.58 -26.23 13.49
N LYS A 35 25.86 -25.18 14.28
CA LYS A 35 27.23 -24.72 14.57
C LYS A 35 27.72 -25.16 15.96
N ASN A 36 26.81 -25.33 16.92
CA ASN A 36 27.13 -25.75 18.27
C ASN A 36 26.52 -27.12 18.59
N LYS A 37 27.38 -28.15 18.61
CA LYS A 37 27.00 -29.55 18.86
C LYS A 37 26.98 -29.96 20.34
N ASP A 38 27.08 -28.98 21.25
CA ASP A 38 26.87 -29.20 22.69
C ASP A 38 25.40 -29.62 22.93
N PRO A 39 25.11 -30.69 23.70
CA PRO A 39 23.73 -31.11 23.99
C PRO A 39 22.84 -30.02 24.61
N SER A 40 23.44 -29.02 25.27
CA SER A 40 22.74 -27.89 25.88
C SER A 40 22.55 -26.69 24.93
N ALA A 41 23.04 -26.73 23.69
CA ALA A 41 22.93 -25.63 22.73
C ALA A 41 21.49 -25.44 22.23
N GLU A 42 20.78 -26.52 21.93
CA GLU A 42 19.40 -26.48 21.43
C GLU A 42 18.43 -25.86 22.46
N ASP A 43 18.62 -26.18 23.74
CA ASP A 43 17.79 -25.62 24.81
C ASP A 43 18.11 -24.15 25.06
N LYS A 44 19.40 -23.75 25.04
CA LYS A 44 19.78 -22.33 25.08
C LYS A 44 19.24 -21.55 23.88
N PHE A 45 19.21 -22.16 22.69
CA PHE A 45 18.64 -21.54 21.49
C PHE A 45 17.12 -21.31 21.63
N LYS A 46 16.37 -22.25 22.21
CA LYS A 46 14.96 -22.07 22.58
C LYS A 46 14.79 -20.93 23.59
N GLU A 47 15.62 -20.88 24.64
CA GLU A 47 15.57 -19.81 25.66
C GLU A 47 15.89 -18.41 25.09
N ILE A 48 16.83 -18.32 24.15
CA ILE A 48 17.17 -17.07 23.46
C ILE A 48 16.01 -16.58 22.58
N ALA A 49 15.28 -17.49 21.91
CA ALA A 49 14.10 -17.16 21.13
C ALA A 49 12.89 -16.76 22.01
N GLU A 50 12.68 -17.45 23.14
CA GLU A 50 11.66 -17.11 24.14
C GLU A 50 11.94 -15.73 24.76
N ALA A 51 13.18 -15.46 25.15
CA ALA A 51 13.60 -14.17 25.68
C ALA A 51 13.37 -13.01 24.69
N TYR A 52 13.65 -13.23 23.40
CA TYR A 52 13.38 -12.22 22.37
C TYR A 52 11.88 -12.01 22.15
N ASP A 53 11.07 -13.07 22.02
CA ASP A 53 9.61 -12.96 21.81
C ASP A 53 8.90 -12.20 22.95
N VAL A 54 9.40 -12.32 24.18
CA VAL A 54 8.90 -11.57 25.34
C VAL A 54 9.40 -10.12 25.33
N LEU A 55 10.69 -9.88 25.13
CA LEU A 55 11.29 -8.54 25.26
C LEU A 55 11.07 -7.64 24.03
N SER A 56 10.77 -8.18 22.86
CA SER A 56 10.47 -7.39 21.65
C SER A 56 9.01 -6.93 21.56
N ASP A 57 8.09 -7.51 22.33
CA ASP A 57 6.69 -7.08 22.39
C ASP A 57 6.50 -6.09 23.57
N PRO A 58 6.11 -4.82 23.33
CA PRO A 58 5.99 -3.83 24.40
C PRO A 58 5.02 -4.22 25.53
N LYS A 59 3.97 -5.00 25.23
CA LYS A 59 2.99 -5.43 26.24
C LYS A 59 3.53 -6.61 27.05
N LYS A 60 4.13 -7.62 26.40
CA LYS A 60 4.74 -8.74 27.11
C LYS A 60 5.91 -8.28 27.97
N ARG A 61 6.77 -7.39 27.44
CA ARG A 61 7.86 -6.76 28.17
C ARG A 61 7.37 -6.03 29.42
N THR A 62 6.31 -5.21 29.31
CA THR A 62 5.74 -4.51 30.48
C THR A 62 5.27 -5.48 31.57
N ILE A 63 4.58 -6.57 31.19
CA ILE A 63 4.12 -7.60 32.14
C ILE A 63 5.30 -8.33 32.78
N TYR A 64 6.32 -8.65 31.98
CA TYR A 64 7.54 -9.31 32.45
C TYR A 64 8.37 -8.43 33.39
N ASP A 65 8.56 -7.16 33.06
CA ASP A 65 9.29 -6.18 33.88
C ASP A 65 8.59 -5.94 35.24
N GLN A 66 7.26 -6.10 35.29
CA GLN A 66 6.45 -5.89 36.50
C GLN A 66 6.27 -7.15 37.36
N TYR A 67 6.21 -8.34 36.77
CA TYR A 67 5.83 -9.59 37.46
C TYR A 67 6.72 -10.81 37.17
N GLY A 68 7.79 -10.66 36.36
CA GLY A 68 8.69 -11.72 35.94
C GLY A 68 8.02 -12.79 35.04
N GLU A 69 8.71 -13.92 34.86
CA GLU A 69 8.21 -15.06 34.07
C GLU A 69 6.88 -15.61 34.62
N GLU A 70 6.70 -15.59 35.93
CA GLU A 70 5.50 -16.12 36.58
C GLU A 70 4.25 -15.30 36.23
N GLY A 71 4.35 -13.98 36.06
CA GLY A 71 3.25 -13.12 35.61
C GLY A 71 2.88 -13.26 34.13
N LEU A 72 3.74 -13.86 33.30
CA LEU A 72 3.37 -14.24 31.94
C LEU A 72 2.56 -15.55 31.92
N LYS A 73 2.91 -16.49 32.82
CA LYS A 73 2.32 -17.84 32.87
C LYS A 73 1.03 -17.88 33.71
N ALA A 74 1.02 -17.27 34.88
CA ALA A 74 -0.17 -17.10 35.70
C ALA A 74 -0.86 -15.80 35.27
N GLY A 75 -1.97 -15.92 34.52
CA GLY A 75 -2.80 -14.77 34.17
C GLY A 75 -3.20 -14.01 35.44
N GLY A 76 -2.78 -12.73 35.51
CA GLY A 76 -2.63 -11.99 36.76
C GLY A 76 -3.85 -12.06 37.68
N GLY A 77 -3.66 -12.59 38.89
CA GLY A 77 -4.73 -12.86 39.83
C GLY A 77 -4.35 -12.60 41.29
N SER A 78 -4.61 -11.37 41.76
CA SER A 78 -4.81 -11.10 43.19
C SER A 78 -5.77 -9.92 43.40
N SER A 79 -7.04 -10.28 43.64
CA SER A 79 -8.04 -9.54 44.43
C SER A 79 -8.30 -8.04 44.16
N SER A 80 -9.19 -7.73 43.21
CA SER A 80 -10.48 -7.06 43.49
C SER A 80 -11.38 -7.10 42.23
N GLY A 81 -12.70 -7.05 42.40
CA GLY A 81 -13.66 -7.42 41.33
C GLY A 81 -13.77 -6.43 40.17
N GLY A 82 -13.58 -6.93 38.95
CA GLY A 82 -13.84 -6.23 37.69
C GLY A 82 -13.70 -7.20 36.50
N GLN A 83 -14.65 -7.20 35.57
CA GLN A 83 -14.71 -8.18 34.48
C GLN A 83 -13.66 -7.84 33.40
N GLY A 84 -12.58 -8.63 33.28
CA GLY A 84 -11.46 -8.36 32.38
C GLY A 84 -10.86 -9.62 31.73
N ASN A 85 -10.29 -9.46 30.53
CA ASN A 85 -9.70 -10.56 29.76
C ASN A 85 -8.48 -11.17 30.45
N SER A 86 -8.54 -12.48 30.72
CA SER A 86 -7.38 -13.25 31.16
C SER A 86 -6.37 -13.41 30.03
N TYR A 87 -5.18 -12.84 30.19
CA TYR A 87 -4.03 -13.11 29.34
C TYR A 87 -3.24 -14.29 29.92
N HIS A 88 -3.06 -15.34 29.13
CA HIS A 88 -2.20 -16.48 29.45
C HIS A 88 -1.19 -16.66 28.33
N TYR A 89 0.10 -16.50 28.63
CA TYR A 89 1.17 -16.67 27.65
C TYR A 89 1.80 -18.07 27.76
N THR A 90 1.77 -18.79 26.65
CA THR A 90 2.59 -19.99 26.40
C THR A 90 3.44 -19.71 25.16
N PHE A 91 4.76 -19.89 25.26
CA PHE A 91 5.66 -19.73 24.12
C PHE A 91 5.37 -20.81 23.07
N HIS A 92 4.79 -20.39 21.94
CA HIS A 92 4.49 -21.22 20.78
C HIS A 92 5.36 -20.87 19.55
N GLY A 93 6.36 -20.00 19.71
CA GLY A 93 7.27 -19.62 18.65
C GLY A 93 8.19 -20.79 18.28
N ASP A 94 8.32 -21.08 16.99
CA ASP A 94 9.41 -21.93 16.49
C ASP A 94 10.72 -21.10 16.52
N PRO A 95 11.73 -21.49 17.32
CA PRO A 95 13.01 -20.77 17.37
C PRO A 95 13.68 -20.65 15.99
N HIS A 96 13.49 -21.64 15.11
CA HIS A 96 14.03 -21.59 13.76
C HIS A 96 13.25 -20.64 12.84
N ALA A 97 11.95 -20.43 13.06
CA ALA A 97 11.18 -19.40 12.35
C ALA A 97 11.58 -17.99 12.80
N THR A 98 11.80 -17.78 14.11
CA THR A 98 12.32 -16.51 14.67
C THR A 98 13.77 -16.26 14.27
N PHE A 99 14.53 -17.29 13.91
CA PHE A 99 15.86 -17.14 13.33
C PHE A 99 15.78 -16.83 11.82
N ALA A 100 14.95 -17.56 11.07
CA ALA A 100 14.76 -17.38 9.63
C ALA A 100 14.20 -15.99 9.26
N SER A 101 13.34 -15.40 10.09
CA SER A 101 12.84 -14.03 9.89
C SER A 101 13.95 -12.97 9.99
N PHE A 102 15.03 -13.25 10.72
CA PHE A 102 16.14 -12.34 10.94
C PHE A 102 17.31 -12.49 9.98
N PHE A 103 17.47 -13.67 9.35
CA PHE A 103 18.63 -13.98 8.51
C PHE A 103 18.29 -14.50 7.10
N GLY A 104 17.02 -14.75 6.79
CA GLY A 104 16.59 -15.30 5.50
C GLY A 104 16.88 -16.80 5.34
N GLY A 105 16.24 -17.44 4.35
CA GLY A 105 16.33 -18.88 4.11
C GLY A 105 17.65 -19.39 3.51
N SER A 106 18.73 -18.61 3.58
CA SER A 106 20.09 -18.95 3.15
C SER A 106 21.01 -19.02 4.36
N SER A 107 21.91 -20.01 4.41
CA SER A 107 22.82 -20.26 5.54
C SER A 107 23.53 -18.97 5.99
N PRO A 108 23.19 -18.41 7.17
CA PRO A 108 23.73 -17.11 7.60
C PRO A 108 25.24 -17.17 7.90
N PHE A 109 25.76 -18.39 8.00
CA PHE A 109 27.17 -18.68 8.23
C PHE A 109 28.04 -18.46 6.99
N ASP A 110 27.47 -18.54 5.78
CA ASP A 110 28.24 -18.42 4.53
C ASP A 110 28.67 -16.96 4.28
N ILE A 111 27.78 -16.00 4.55
CA ILE A 111 28.04 -14.56 4.37
C ILE A 111 29.00 -14.04 5.45
N PHE A 112 28.94 -14.56 6.68
CA PHE A 112 29.70 -14.02 7.82
C PHE A 112 30.99 -14.79 8.17
N PHE A 113 31.16 -16.04 7.71
CA PHE A 113 32.32 -16.88 8.03
C PHE A 113 32.98 -17.54 6.80
N GLY A 114 32.49 -17.32 5.58
CA GLY A 114 33.10 -17.81 4.34
C GLY A 114 34.45 -17.17 3.98
N ALA A 115 34.81 -16.05 4.60
CA ALA A 115 35.97 -15.22 4.24
C ALA A 115 37.30 -15.60 4.92
N THR A 116 37.46 -16.82 5.46
CA THR A 116 38.71 -17.20 6.16
C THR A 116 39.16 -18.65 5.93
N ARG A 117 39.47 -19.00 4.67
CA ARG A 117 40.52 -19.98 4.32
C ARG A 117 40.91 -19.89 2.83
N THR A 118 42.22 -19.86 2.60
CA THR A 118 42.91 -20.01 1.29
C THR A 118 43.09 -18.73 0.44
N ARG A 119 44.17 -17.99 0.72
CA ARG A 119 44.91 -17.20 -0.30
C ARG A 119 46.35 -17.71 -0.38
N GLY A 120 46.88 -17.83 -1.60
CA GLY A 120 48.21 -18.34 -1.95
C GLY A 120 48.08 -19.66 -2.74
N THR A 121 48.58 -19.81 -3.98
CA THR A 121 49.46 -18.98 -4.85
C THR A 121 49.14 -19.30 -6.34
N THR A 122 49.41 -18.52 -7.40
CA THR A 122 50.22 -17.29 -7.63
C THR A 122 49.80 -16.60 -8.96
N ASN A 123 50.45 -15.48 -9.32
CA ASN A 123 50.42 -14.72 -10.61
C ASN A 123 49.15 -13.90 -10.92
N GLY A 124 49.24 -12.59 -11.22
CA GLY A 124 50.40 -11.69 -11.18
C GLY A 124 50.10 -10.30 -11.81
N PHE A 125 50.90 -9.30 -11.41
CA PHE A 125 50.93 -7.89 -11.88
C PHE A 125 49.79 -6.92 -11.50
N ASP A 126 50.02 -5.61 -11.34
CA ASP A 126 50.92 -4.89 -10.39
C ASP A 126 50.49 -3.39 -10.29
N HIS A 127 50.84 -2.72 -9.20
CA HIS A 127 50.94 -1.27 -8.95
C HIS A 127 49.66 -0.38 -8.99
N GLY A 128 49.45 0.43 -7.94
CA GLY A 128 48.57 1.59 -7.99
C GLY A 128 48.04 2.21 -6.68
N ASP A 129 48.76 2.16 -5.55
CA ASP A 129 48.32 2.82 -4.30
C ASP A 129 48.62 4.34 -4.31
N GLN A 130 47.63 5.15 -3.91
CA GLN A 130 47.70 6.44 -3.18
C GLN A 130 46.27 7.00 -3.09
N ASP A 131 45.55 6.78 -2.00
CA ASP A 131 45.61 7.50 -0.70
C ASP A 131 44.61 8.67 -0.66
N MET A 132 43.59 8.51 0.18
CA MET A 132 42.77 9.59 0.77
C MET A 132 42.26 9.04 2.10
N ASP A 133 42.97 9.38 3.17
CA ASP A 133 42.72 8.88 4.52
C ASP A 133 41.36 9.32 5.07
N ILE A 134 40.70 8.42 5.80
CA ILE A 134 39.73 8.78 6.84
C ILE A 134 40.16 8.04 8.11
N ASP A 135 41.10 8.63 8.83
CA ASP A 135 41.31 8.35 10.24
C ASP A 135 40.22 9.06 11.05
N MET A 136 39.51 8.29 11.87
CA MET A 136 38.89 8.72 13.13
C MET A 136 38.37 7.48 13.87
N ASP A 137 39.18 7.01 14.83
CA ASP A 137 38.80 6.78 16.23
C ASP A 137 37.32 6.41 16.49
N GLY A 138 36.95 5.28 17.11
CA GLY A 138 37.69 4.33 17.93
C GLY A 138 36.72 3.75 18.98
N GLU A 139 36.84 2.46 19.30
CA GLU A 139 36.00 1.69 20.26
C GLU A 139 34.54 1.37 19.85
N ASP A 140 34.35 0.33 19.01
CA ASP A 140 33.40 -0.78 19.30
C ASP A 140 33.47 -1.93 18.25
N ASP A 141 34.63 -2.59 18.07
CA ASP A 141 34.70 -3.86 17.31
C ASP A 141 34.73 -5.08 18.26
N PRO A 142 33.60 -5.82 18.43
CA PRO A 142 33.49 -6.92 19.37
C PRO A 142 34.15 -8.24 18.91
N PHE A 143 34.85 -8.28 17.77
CA PHE A 143 35.43 -9.52 17.23
C PHE A 143 36.91 -9.74 17.52
N ASN A 144 37.67 -8.72 17.95
CA ASN A 144 39.12 -8.83 18.17
C ASN A 144 39.51 -9.74 19.37
N ALA A 145 38.54 -10.14 20.20
CA ALA A 145 38.76 -11.00 21.36
C ALA A 145 38.78 -12.52 21.07
N PHE A 146 38.36 -12.98 19.89
CA PHE A 146 38.27 -14.42 19.59
C PHE A 146 39.53 -15.03 18.93
N GLY A 147 40.49 -14.21 18.50
CA GLY A 147 41.69 -14.66 17.77
C GLY A 147 42.86 -15.17 18.64
N ARG A 148 42.73 -15.22 19.97
CA ARG A 148 43.89 -15.35 20.90
C ARG A 148 43.93 -16.59 21.82
N PHE A 149 43.17 -17.65 21.51
CA PHE A 149 43.35 -18.97 22.16
C PHE A 149 43.99 -19.99 21.20
N GLY A 150 45.32 -19.93 21.11
CA GLY A 150 46.12 -21.01 20.53
C GLY A 150 46.56 -21.99 21.62
N PHE A 151 46.32 -23.29 21.40
CA PHE A 151 47.07 -24.36 22.05
C PHE A 151 47.58 -25.30 20.97
N ASN A 152 48.90 -25.40 20.86
CA ASN A 152 49.60 -26.29 19.96
C ASN A 152 50.69 -27.05 20.74
N GLY A 153 50.80 -28.34 20.49
CA GLY A 153 51.86 -29.20 21.04
C GLY A 153 51.53 -29.90 22.36
N ILE A 154 51.53 -31.23 22.34
CA ILE A 154 52.69 -32.01 22.79
C ILE A 154 52.76 -33.27 21.91
N ASN A 155 53.96 -33.58 21.44
CA ASN A 155 54.27 -34.77 20.66
C ASN A 155 54.96 -35.78 21.60
N GLY A 156 54.60 -37.07 21.55
CA GLY A 156 55.14 -38.07 22.48
C GLY A 156 55.09 -39.49 21.92
N PHE A 157 56.24 -39.98 21.43
CA PHE A 157 56.41 -41.36 20.97
C PHE A 157 56.56 -42.33 22.15
N HIS A 158 56.00 -43.54 22.02
CA HIS A 158 56.74 -44.77 22.39
C HIS A 158 56.14 -46.04 21.75
N HIS A 159 57.03 -46.97 21.39
CA HIS A 159 56.69 -48.29 20.83
C HIS A 159 56.18 -49.27 21.91
N GLY A 160 55.29 -50.19 21.53
CA GLY A 160 54.96 -51.37 22.32
C GLY A 160 54.14 -52.40 21.52
N ALA A 161 54.70 -53.57 21.25
CA ALA A 161 54.02 -54.65 20.50
C ALA A 161 53.26 -55.60 21.44
N GLY A 162 52.04 -56.03 21.08
CA GLY A 162 51.24 -56.92 21.93
C GLY A 162 50.01 -57.55 21.28
N ARG A 163 50.18 -58.82 20.87
CA ARG A 163 49.21 -59.92 20.58
C ARG A 163 47.69 -59.68 20.45
N ARG A 164 47.12 -60.44 19.48
CA ARG A 164 45.70 -60.75 19.27
C ARG A 164 44.94 -61.19 20.54
N HIS A 165 43.68 -60.76 20.67
CA HIS A 165 42.51 -61.65 20.75
C HIS A 165 41.23 -60.88 20.32
N PRO A 166 40.27 -61.50 19.62
CA PRO A 166 39.03 -60.83 19.24
C PRO A 166 37.97 -60.97 20.33
N THR A 167 37.43 -59.84 20.80
CA THR A 167 36.21 -59.80 21.63
C THR A 167 35.09 -59.17 20.83
N GLU A 168 34.05 -59.94 20.52
CA GLU A 168 32.82 -59.44 19.90
C GLU A 168 32.10 -58.49 20.84
N SER A 169 32.25 -57.19 20.64
CA SER A 169 31.38 -56.19 21.27
C SER A 169 30.19 -55.92 20.34
N VAL A 170 29.04 -56.50 20.68
CA VAL A 170 27.76 -56.31 19.97
C VAL A 170 27.39 -54.83 19.93
N HIS A 171 27.78 -54.14 18.86
CA HIS A 171 27.27 -52.81 18.57
C HIS A 171 25.81 -52.98 18.15
N SER A 172 24.90 -52.55 19.01
CA SER A 172 23.52 -52.30 18.62
C SER A 172 23.54 -51.39 17.39
N ARG A 173 23.25 -51.95 16.21
CA ARG A 173 23.09 -51.17 14.97
C ARG A 173 21.86 -50.29 15.17
N ARG A 174 22.09 -49.06 15.61
CA ARG A 174 21.08 -48.01 15.76
C ARG A 174 20.35 -47.88 14.42
N LYS A 175 19.11 -48.39 14.35
CA LYS A 175 18.33 -48.43 13.11
C LYS A 175 18.24 -47.03 12.53
N VAL A 176 18.74 -46.86 11.32
CA VAL A 176 18.70 -45.58 10.60
C VAL A 176 17.29 -45.42 10.02
N GLN A 177 16.74 -44.20 10.08
CA GLN A 177 15.46 -43.89 9.46
C GLN A 177 15.70 -43.53 7.99
N ASP A 178 14.86 -44.05 7.10
CA ASP A 178 14.91 -43.69 5.68
C ASP A 178 14.45 -42.24 5.43
N PRO A 179 14.97 -41.56 4.39
CA PRO A 179 14.70 -40.15 4.14
C PRO A 179 13.21 -39.88 3.90
N THR A 180 12.73 -38.71 4.32
CA THR A 180 11.33 -38.29 4.18
C THR A 180 10.86 -38.38 2.72
N VAL A 181 9.75 -39.09 2.48
CA VAL A 181 9.08 -39.13 1.18
C VAL A 181 8.26 -37.85 1.02
N ILE A 182 8.50 -37.09 -0.05
CA ILE A 182 7.85 -35.79 -0.29
C ILE A 182 6.83 -35.91 -1.42
N HIS A 183 5.62 -35.41 -1.20
CA HIS A 183 4.56 -35.28 -2.20
C HIS A 183 4.13 -33.82 -2.35
N GLU A 184 3.85 -33.39 -3.58
CA GLU A 184 3.20 -32.09 -3.81
C GLU A 184 1.68 -32.19 -3.60
N LEU A 185 1.13 -31.31 -2.76
CA LEU A 185 -0.31 -31.16 -2.58
C LEU A 185 -0.76 -29.89 -3.28
N ARG A 186 -1.41 -30.03 -4.43
CA ARG A 186 -1.95 -28.89 -5.18
C ARG A 186 -3.26 -28.41 -4.58
N VAL A 187 -3.32 -27.12 -4.28
CA VAL A 187 -4.44 -26.46 -3.58
C VAL A 187 -4.84 -25.23 -4.37
N SER A 188 -6.14 -25.00 -4.58
CA SER A 188 -6.61 -23.78 -5.26
C SER A 188 -6.73 -22.59 -4.30
N LEU A 189 -6.80 -21.38 -4.83
CA LEU A 189 -6.87 -20.16 -4.02
C LEU A 189 -8.15 -20.15 -3.15
N GLU A 190 -9.27 -20.68 -3.67
CA GLU A 190 -10.55 -20.79 -2.96
C GLU A 190 -10.46 -21.82 -1.81
N GLU A 191 -9.74 -22.92 -2.02
CA GLU A 191 -9.46 -23.94 -0.98
C GLU A 191 -8.58 -23.38 0.14
N ILE A 192 -7.62 -22.50 -0.17
CA ILE A 192 -6.79 -21.80 0.82
C ILE A 192 -7.58 -20.68 1.52
N TYR A 193 -8.48 -20.00 0.82
CA TYR A 193 -9.32 -18.93 1.39
C TYR A 193 -10.32 -19.48 2.42
N HIS A 194 -11.10 -20.50 2.03
CA HIS A 194 -12.09 -21.10 2.94
C HIS A 194 -11.47 -22.06 3.97
N GLY A 195 -10.28 -22.59 3.68
CA GLY A 195 -9.69 -23.73 4.40
C GLY A 195 -10.41 -25.02 4.03
N CYS A 196 -9.67 -26.13 3.93
CA CYS A 196 -10.26 -27.41 3.54
C CYS A 196 -9.54 -28.61 4.16
N THR A 197 -10.09 -29.82 4.02
CA THR A 197 -9.41 -31.06 4.40
C THR A 197 -9.31 -31.96 3.18
N LYS A 198 -8.08 -32.21 2.70
CA LYS A 198 -7.82 -33.16 1.61
C LYS A 198 -7.50 -34.53 2.20
N ARG A 199 -8.10 -35.58 1.63
CA ARG A 199 -7.90 -36.98 2.04
C ARG A 199 -6.96 -37.65 1.05
N MET A 200 -5.72 -37.91 1.45
CA MET A 200 -4.70 -38.53 0.61
C MET A 200 -4.57 -40.00 0.95
N LYS A 201 -4.82 -40.88 -0.02
CA LYS A 201 -4.56 -42.31 0.12
C LYS A 201 -3.06 -42.56 -0.12
N ILE A 202 -2.40 -43.18 0.86
CA ILE A 202 -1.05 -43.73 0.73
C ILE A 202 -1.12 -45.26 0.74
N THR A 203 -0.20 -45.89 0.02
CA THR A 203 0.01 -47.34 0.04
C THR A 203 1.38 -47.58 0.63
N ARG A 204 1.46 -48.38 1.70
CA ARG A 204 2.68 -48.58 2.50
C ARG A 204 2.88 -50.07 2.80
N ARG A 205 4.13 -50.53 2.85
CA ARG A 205 4.50 -51.90 3.25
C ARG A 205 4.69 -51.97 4.76
N ARG A 206 4.11 -52.97 5.42
CA ARG A 206 4.22 -53.23 6.86
C ARG A 206 4.70 -54.65 7.12
N LEU A 207 5.51 -54.82 8.16
CA LEU A 207 6.00 -56.13 8.56
C LEU A 207 4.85 -56.92 9.23
N ASN A 208 4.77 -58.21 8.96
CA ASN A 208 3.83 -59.10 9.65
C ASN A 208 4.36 -59.50 11.03
N PRO A 209 3.50 -60.00 11.94
CA PRO A 209 3.92 -60.41 13.29
C PRO A 209 4.98 -61.53 13.31
N ASP A 210 5.20 -62.22 12.19
CA ASP A 210 6.25 -63.22 12.00
C ASP A 210 7.67 -62.62 11.86
N GLY A 211 7.79 -61.29 11.75
CA GLY A 211 9.05 -60.58 11.60
C GLY A 211 9.78 -60.82 10.26
N ARG A 212 9.14 -61.49 9.29
CA ARG A 212 9.79 -61.98 8.06
C ARG A 212 8.99 -61.71 6.79
N THR A 213 7.67 -61.74 6.83
CA THR A 213 6.83 -61.47 5.66
C THR A 213 6.29 -60.05 5.68
N MET A 214 6.08 -59.48 4.49
CA MET A 214 5.56 -58.11 4.31
C MET A 214 4.12 -58.17 3.82
N ARG A 215 3.28 -57.24 4.28
CA ARG A 215 1.98 -56.95 3.69
C ARG A 215 1.93 -55.52 3.13
N THR A 216 1.13 -55.32 2.10
CA THR A 216 0.78 -53.98 1.60
C THR A 216 -0.49 -53.51 2.32
N GLU A 217 -0.47 -52.29 2.81
CA GLU A 217 -1.57 -51.67 3.56
C GLU A 217 -1.88 -50.30 2.97
N ASP A 218 -3.16 -50.01 2.77
CA ASP A 218 -3.64 -48.69 2.33
C ASP A 218 -4.10 -47.88 3.53
N LYS A 219 -3.62 -46.64 3.67
CA LYS A 219 -4.03 -45.71 4.72
C LYS A 219 -4.46 -44.37 4.14
N ILE A 220 -5.51 -43.78 4.71
CA ILE A 220 -5.95 -42.42 4.35
C ILE A 220 -5.37 -41.45 5.37
N LEU A 221 -4.62 -40.46 4.88
CA LEU A 221 -4.11 -39.32 5.64
C LEU A 221 -5.02 -38.12 5.41
N ASN A 222 -5.53 -37.54 6.50
CA ASN A 222 -6.37 -36.35 6.46
C ASN A 222 -5.48 -35.11 6.64
N ILE A 223 -5.33 -34.33 5.58
CA ILE A 223 -4.52 -33.10 5.57
C ILE A 223 -5.45 -31.91 5.75
N VAL A 224 -5.45 -31.33 6.94
CA VAL A 224 -6.20 -30.10 7.25
C VAL A 224 -5.39 -28.90 6.77
N ILE A 225 -5.87 -28.24 5.72
CA ILE A 225 -5.31 -27.02 5.15
C ILE A 225 -6.00 -25.84 5.83
N LYS A 226 -5.25 -25.11 6.66
CA LYS A 226 -5.77 -23.91 7.33
C LYS A 226 -5.85 -22.73 6.36
N ARG A 227 -6.71 -21.77 6.70
CA ARG A 227 -6.86 -20.52 5.95
C ARG A 227 -5.52 -19.77 5.85
N GLY A 228 -5.28 -19.13 4.71
CA GLY A 228 -4.10 -18.27 4.50
C GLY A 228 -2.75 -19.00 4.35
N TRP A 229 -2.69 -20.34 4.47
CA TRP A 229 -1.44 -21.10 4.33
C TRP A 229 -0.72 -20.83 3.00
N LYS A 230 0.60 -20.66 3.05
CA LYS A 230 1.45 -20.25 1.92
C LYS A 230 2.00 -21.44 1.14
N GLU A 231 2.34 -21.23 -0.13
CA GLU A 231 3.13 -22.20 -0.90
C GLU A 231 4.41 -22.57 -0.12
N GLY A 232 4.79 -23.85 -0.15
CA GLY A 232 5.95 -24.37 0.59
C GLY A 232 5.62 -24.87 2.00
N THR A 233 4.43 -24.60 2.54
CA THR A 233 4.00 -25.14 3.85
C THR A 233 4.06 -26.67 3.85
N LYS A 234 4.83 -27.26 4.77
CA LYS A 234 5.11 -28.70 4.87
C LYS A 234 4.30 -29.36 5.98
N ILE A 235 3.42 -30.30 5.64
CA ILE A 235 2.69 -31.16 6.59
C ILE A 235 3.39 -32.52 6.64
N THR A 236 3.93 -32.93 7.79
CA THR A 236 4.67 -34.19 7.94
C THR A 236 3.91 -35.19 8.80
N PHE A 237 3.79 -36.43 8.30
CA PHE A 237 3.21 -37.57 9.00
C PHE A 237 4.35 -38.56 9.36
N PRO A 238 4.66 -38.74 10.65
CA PRO A 238 5.84 -39.48 11.07
C PRO A 238 5.68 -40.99 10.85
N LYS A 239 6.74 -41.65 10.33
CA LYS A 239 6.84 -43.11 10.15
C LYS A 239 5.71 -43.75 9.34
N GLU A 240 5.11 -42.99 8.41
CA GLU A 240 4.03 -43.47 7.53
C GLU A 240 4.52 -44.17 6.26
N GLY A 241 5.80 -44.02 5.90
CA GLY A 241 6.44 -44.70 4.75
C GLY A 241 6.61 -46.20 4.95
N ASP A 242 7.32 -46.87 4.02
CA ASP A 242 7.55 -48.32 4.06
C ASP A 242 8.37 -48.75 5.29
N GLU A 243 7.98 -49.87 5.88
CA GLU A 243 8.67 -50.52 6.99
C GLU A 243 9.59 -51.63 6.48
N THR A 244 10.75 -51.82 7.10
CA THR A 244 11.65 -52.95 6.83
C THR A 244 12.25 -53.48 8.14
N PRO A 245 12.70 -54.75 8.21
CA PRO A 245 13.23 -55.33 9.44
C PRO A 245 14.36 -54.52 10.09
N ASP A 246 15.23 -53.90 9.30
CA ASP A 246 16.47 -53.25 9.76
C ASP A 246 16.41 -51.73 9.90
N LYS A 247 15.32 -51.08 9.45
CA LYS A 247 15.21 -49.61 9.42
C LYS A 247 13.95 -49.08 10.10
N ILE A 248 13.98 -47.80 10.46
CA ILE A 248 12.78 -47.08 10.92
C ILE A 248 12.04 -46.57 9.67
N PRO A 249 10.70 -46.71 9.59
CA PRO A 249 9.94 -46.23 8.44
C PRO A 249 10.15 -44.74 8.17
N ALA A 250 10.24 -44.36 6.90
CA ALA A 250 10.36 -42.97 6.50
C ALA A 250 9.13 -42.14 6.93
N ASP A 251 9.33 -40.85 7.17
CA ASP A 251 8.23 -39.89 7.30
C ASP A 251 7.64 -39.59 5.92
N ILE A 252 6.34 -39.27 5.85
CA ILE A 252 5.69 -38.80 4.62
C ILE A 252 5.33 -37.33 4.80
N ALA A 253 5.84 -36.47 3.92
CA ALA A 253 5.57 -35.04 3.94
C ALA A 253 4.81 -34.58 2.69
N PHE A 254 3.81 -33.73 2.89
CA PHE A 254 3.10 -33.02 1.83
C PHE A 254 3.51 -31.56 1.84
N ILE A 255 3.97 -31.04 0.70
CA ILE A 255 4.30 -29.63 0.51
C ILE A 255 3.17 -28.99 -0.29
N ILE A 256 2.59 -27.91 0.24
CA ILE A 256 1.55 -27.16 -0.46
C ILE A 256 2.13 -26.45 -1.68
N LYS A 257 1.45 -26.64 -2.81
CA LYS A 257 1.70 -25.97 -4.09
C LYS A 257 0.42 -25.28 -4.56
N ASP A 258 0.54 -24.02 -4.95
CA ASP A 258 -0.60 -23.27 -5.44
C ASP A 258 -1.00 -23.79 -6.84
N LYS A 259 -2.28 -24.05 -7.03
CA LYS A 259 -2.86 -24.39 -8.34
C LYS A 259 -3.06 -23.10 -9.12
N SER A 260 -2.55 -23.05 -10.36
CA SER A 260 -2.74 -21.91 -11.26
C SER A 260 -4.22 -21.53 -11.37
N HIS A 261 -4.54 -20.25 -11.14
CA HIS A 261 -5.87 -19.67 -11.34
C HIS A 261 -5.89 -18.85 -12.65
N PRO A 262 -7.02 -18.77 -13.39
CA PRO A 262 -7.04 -18.10 -14.71
C PRO A 262 -6.77 -16.59 -14.68
N HIS A 263 -7.12 -15.92 -13.58
CA HIS A 263 -7.05 -14.46 -13.45
C HIS A 263 -6.09 -13.97 -12.37
N PHE A 264 -5.81 -14.81 -11.37
CA PHE A 264 -5.16 -14.40 -10.13
C PHE A 264 -3.85 -15.16 -9.95
N LYS A 265 -2.82 -14.48 -9.50
CA LYS A 265 -1.53 -15.06 -9.12
C LYS A 265 -1.27 -14.69 -7.66
N ARG A 266 -0.80 -15.63 -6.85
CA ARG A 266 -0.41 -15.31 -5.48
C ARG A 266 1.00 -14.72 -5.42
N ASP A 267 1.20 -13.75 -4.55
CA ASP A 267 2.49 -13.20 -4.19
C ASP A 267 2.61 -13.10 -2.65
N GLY A 268 3.17 -14.14 -2.03
CA GLY A 268 3.26 -14.27 -0.57
C GLY A 268 1.88 -14.35 0.10
N SER A 269 1.52 -13.29 0.85
CA SER A 269 0.19 -13.14 1.46
C SER A 269 -0.82 -12.47 0.53
N ASN A 270 -0.40 -11.89 -0.59
CA ASN A 270 -1.27 -11.14 -1.50
C ASN A 270 -1.82 -12.02 -2.62
N VAL A 271 -3.02 -11.70 -3.09
CA VAL A 271 -3.54 -12.11 -4.39
C VAL A 271 -3.35 -10.94 -5.35
N VAL A 272 -2.69 -11.21 -6.48
CA VAL A 272 -2.40 -10.26 -7.55
C VAL A 272 -3.25 -10.55 -8.77
N TYR A 273 -3.97 -9.54 -9.24
CA TYR A 273 -4.63 -9.51 -10.54
C TYR A 273 -3.86 -8.58 -11.48
N THR A 274 -3.62 -9.01 -12.72
CA THR A 274 -3.08 -8.15 -13.79
C THR A 274 -4.19 -7.82 -14.78
N ALA A 275 -4.80 -6.64 -14.62
CA ALA A 275 -5.77 -6.12 -15.58
C ALA A 275 -5.09 -5.76 -16.91
N LYS A 276 -5.68 -6.12 -18.05
CA LYS A 276 -5.25 -5.66 -19.37
C LYS A 276 -6.26 -4.69 -19.95
N ILE A 277 -6.01 -3.39 -19.80
CA ILE A 277 -6.80 -2.31 -20.38
C ILE A 277 -6.30 -2.05 -21.81
N SER A 278 -7.19 -1.89 -22.80
CA SER A 278 -6.75 -1.63 -24.18
C SER A 278 -6.70 -0.14 -24.50
N LEU A 279 -5.50 0.37 -24.81
CA LEU A 279 -5.25 1.79 -25.15
C LEU A 279 -6.06 2.30 -26.34
N LYS A 280 -6.64 1.39 -27.13
CA LYS A 280 -7.51 1.69 -28.28
C LYS A 280 -8.80 2.42 -27.87
N GLU A 281 -9.31 2.17 -26.65
CA GLU A 281 -10.60 2.65 -26.17
C GLU A 281 -10.68 4.17 -26.00
N VAL A 282 -9.60 4.83 -25.55
CA VAL A 282 -9.61 6.29 -25.30
C VAL A 282 -9.74 7.07 -26.62
N ARG A 283 -8.93 6.73 -27.62
CA ARG A 283 -8.99 7.36 -28.95
C ARG A 283 -10.35 7.16 -29.61
N GLU A 284 -10.89 5.93 -29.60
CA GLU A 284 -12.21 5.65 -30.18
C GLU A 284 -13.35 6.34 -29.41
N ALA A 285 -13.26 6.46 -28.08
CA ALA A 285 -14.22 7.21 -27.27
C ALA A 285 -14.20 8.71 -27.58
N VAL A 286 -13.02 9.33 -27.73
CA VAL A 286 -12.88 10.75 -28.10
C VAL A 286 -13.45 11.00 -29.50
N LEU A 287 -13.10 10.18 -30.49
CA LEU A 287 -13.66 10.30 -31.84
C LEU A 287 -15.19 10.15 -31.82
N CYS A 288 -15.72 9.16 -31.09
CA CYS A 288 -17.15 8.97 -30.93
C CYS A 288 -17.84 10.16 -30.26
N ALA A 289 -17.21 10.79 -29.27
CA ALA A 289 -17.75 11.99 -28.61
C ALA A 289 -17.78 13.19 -29.58
N LEU A 290 -16.68 13.47 -30.29
CA LEU A 290 -16.60 14.56 -31.27
C LEU A 290 -17.65 14.39 -32.39
N ASP A 291 -17.77 13.18 -32.93
CA ASP A 291 -18.75 12.81 -33.96
C ASP A 291 -20.20 12.81 -33.42
N ALA A 292 -20.40 12.64 -32.10
CA ALA A 292 -21.69 12.79 -31.41
C ALA A 292 -22.04 14.24 -31.04
N GLY A 293 -21.19 15.21 -31.37
CA GLY A 293 -21.43 16.64 -31.13
C GLY A 293 -20.82 17.21 -29.84
N TYR A 294 -20.01 16.44 -29.10
CA TYR A 294 -19.28 17.02 -27.96
C TYR A 294 -18.29 18.09 -28.43
N ARG A 295 -18.23 19.17 -27.67
CA ARG A 295 -17.29 20.30 -27.86
C ARG A 295 -16.53 20.66 -26.58
N HIS A 296 -16.60 19.82 -25.56
CA HIS A 296 -15.79 19.91 -24.35
C HIS A 296 -15.17 18.54 -24.06
N ILE A 297 -13.84 18.49 -23.90
CA ILE A 297 -13.10 17.32 -23.45
C ILE A 297 -12.32 17.71 -22.19
N ASP A 298 -12.40 16.85 -21.17
CA ASP A 298 -11.69 17.00 -19.90
C ASP A 298 -10.60 15.93 -19.76
N CYS A 299 -9.37 16.38 -19.56
CA CYS A 299 -8.16 15.58 -19.42
C CYS A 299 -7.46 15.90 -18.09
N ALA A 300 -6.37 15.19 -17.80
CA ALA A 300 -5.37 15.52 -16.79
C ALA A 300 -4.11 14.72 -17.07
N ALA A 301 -2.93 15.28 -16.79
CA ALA A 301 -1.65 14.57 -16.96
C ALA A 301 -1.62 13.20 -16.25
N ILE A 302 -2.15 13.15 -15.01
CA ILE A 302 -2.24 11.93 -14.18
C ILE A 302 -3.14 10.83 -14.75
N TYR A 303 -3.93 11.09 -15.79
CA TYR A 303 -4.73 10.04 -16.44
C TYR A 303 -3.88 9.20 -17.42
N GLY A 304 -2.63 9.59 -17.68
CA GLY A 304 -1.67 8.84 -18.49
C GLY A 304 -2.02 8.70 -19.97
N ASN A 305 -3.07 9.39 -20.44
CA ASN A 305 -3.71 9.18 -21.75
C ASN A 305 -3.85 10.46 -22.59
N GLU A 306 -3.27 11.59 -22.17
CA GLU A 306 -3.34 12.86 -22.90
C GLU A 306 -2.81 12.74 -24.33
N LYS A 307 -1.82 11.86 -24.54
CA LYS A 307 -1.28 11.57 -25.87
C LYS A 307 -2.28 10.87 -26.79
N ASP A 308 -3.02 9.88 -26.28
CA ASP A 308 -4.06 9.17 -27.06
C ASP A 308 -5.24 10.10 -27.41
N VAL A 309 -5.57 11.03 -26.50
CA VAL A 309 -6.49 12.13 -26.79
C VAL A 309 -5.92 13.02 -27.89
N GLY A 310 -4.66 13.44 -27.81
CA GLY A 310 -3.99 14.23 -28.85
C GLY A 310 -4.00 13.57 -30.24
N GLU A 311 -3.78 12.26 -30.31
CA GLU A 311 -3.91 11.49 -31.55
C GLU A 311 -5.34 11.53 -32.12
N ALA A 312 -6.37 11.41 -31.27
CA ALA A 312 -7.77 11.55 -31.70
C ALA A 312 -8.12 12.98 -32.18
N LEU A 313 -7.65 14.00 -31.45
CA LEU A 313 -7.81 15.41 -31.84
C LEU A 313 -7.15 15.68 -33.19
N LYS A 314 -5.99 15.07 -33.46
CA LYS A 314 -5.28 15.22 -34.73
C LYS A 314 -6.07 14.71 -35.95
N GLU A 315 -7.08 13.85 -35.78
CA GLU A 315 -7.94 13.41 -36.89
C GLU A 315 -9.11 14.34 -37.19
N ARG A 316 -9.67 15.02 -36.18
CA ARG A 316 -10.94 15.78 -36.31
C ARG A 316 -10.79 17.28 -36.15
N VAL A 317 -9.74 17.75 -35.46
CA VAL A 317 -9.66 19.11 -34.94
C VAL A 317 -8.51 19.90 -35.56
N GLY A 318 -8.80 21.14 -36.00
CA GLY A 318 -7.82 22.08 -36.56
C GLY A 318 -7.99 22.36 -38.06
N PRO A 319 -7.04 23.08 -38.68
CA PRO A 319 -7.18 23.54 -40.07
C PRO A 319 -7.43 22.40 -41.06
N GLY A 320 -8.44 22.56 -41.91
CA GLY A 320 -8.81 21.58 -42.94
C GLY A 320 -9.53 20.32 -42.42
N LYS A 321 -10.00 20.30 -41.18
CA LYS A 321 -10.73 19.17 -40.57
C LYS A 321 -12.16 19.55 -40.19
N SER A 322 -12.93 18.59 -39.68
CA SER A 322 -14.37 18.76 -39.41
C SER A 322 -14.70 19.68 -38.23
N ILE A 323 -13.75 19.97 -37.34
CA ILE A 323 -13.95 20.82 -36.16
C ILE A 323 -12.82 21.87 -36.07
N PRO A 324 -13.13 23.18 -36.14
CA PRO A 324 -12.16 24.24 -35.84
C PRO A 324 -11.62 24.13 -34.41
N ARG A 325 -10.36 24.51 -34.16
CA ARG A 325 -9.76 24.38 -32.80
C ARG A 325 -10.48 25.27 -31.80
N GLU A 326 -10.95 26.43 -32.24
CA GLU A 326 -11.69 27.44 -31.51
C GLU A 326 -13.11 26.99 -31.08
N GLU A 327 -13.71 26.01 -31.77
CA GLU A 327 -15.00 25.42 -31.37
C GLU A 327 -14.85 24.36 -30.27
N LEU A 328 -13.63 23.85 -30.03
CA LEU A 328 -13.37 22.84 -29.01
C LEU A 328 -12.85 23.49 -27.72
N PHE A 329 -13.48 23.13 -26.60
CA PHE A 329 -13.01 23.48 -25.26
C PHE A 329 -12.17 22.34 -24.68
N MET A 330 -10.89 22.58 -24.43
CA MET A 330 -9.97 21.61 -23.83
C MET A 330 -9.62 21.99 -22.39
N THR A 331 -9.95 21.10 -21.45
CA THR A 331 -9.51 21.19 -20.04
C THR A 331 -8.38 20.20 -19.78
N SER A 332 -7.33 20.62 -19.06
CA SER A 332 -6.40 19.70 -18.38
C SER A 332 -6.07 20.19 -16.95
N LYS A 333 -5.27 19.44 -16.20
CA LYS A 333 -5.03 19.65 -14.76
C LYS A 333 -3.56 19.46 -14.37
N LEU A 334 -3.03 20.38 -13.59
CA LEU A 334 -1.74 20.31 -12.91
C LEU A 334 -1.80 19.29 -11.77
N TRP A 335 -0.91 18.30 -11.78
CA TRP A 335 -0.85 17.26 -10.75
C TRP A 335 -0.04 17.67 -9.50
N ASN A 336 -0.35 17.03 -8.38
CA ASN A 336 0.12 17.34 -7.03
C ASN A 336 1.65 17.43 -6.90
N THR A 337 2.40 16.63 -7.67
CA THR A 337 3.89 16.61 -7.65
C THR A 337 4.53 17.76 -8.43
N LYS A 338 3.73 18.60 -9.08
CA LYS A 338 4.16 19.75 -9.93
C LYS A 338 3.68 21.10 -9.37
N HIS A 339 3.36 21.15 -8.07
CA HIS A 339 2.88 22.36 -7.40
C HIS A 339 3.95 23.44 -7.18
N HIS A 340 5.23 23.09 -7.24
CA HIS A 340 6.31 24.05 -7.10
C HIS A 340 6.26 25.06 -8.26
N PRO A 341 6.41 26.38 -8.03
CA PRO A 341 6.28 27.41 -9.07
C PRO A 341 7.05 27.12 -10.36
N ASP A 342 8.29 26.63 -10.25
CA ASP A 342 9.15 26.28 -11.39
C ASP A 342 8.64 25.09 -12.23
N ASP A 343 7.86 24.19 -11.64
CA ASP A 343 7.36 22.97 -12.29
C ASP A 343 6.04 23.19 -13.05
N VAL A 344 5.30 24.27 -12.73
CA VAL A 344 3.96 24.55 -13.26
C VAL A 344 3.96 24.76 -14.78
N GLU A 345 4.91 25.54 -15.31
CA GLU A 345 5.00 25.77 -16.75
C GLU A 345 5.55 24.57 -17.52
N PRO A 346 6.64 23.88 -17.10
CA PRO A 346 7.05 22.62 -17.70
C PRO A 346 5.92 21.58 -17.74
N ALA A 347 5.14 21.42 -16.67
CA ALA A 347 4.00 20.51 -16.65
C ALA A 347 2.92 20.89 -17.67
N CYS A 348 2.52 22.17 -17.71
CA CYS A 348 1.55 22.67 -18.70
C CYS A 348 2.06 22.47 -20.15
N ARG A 349 3.36 22.70 -20.40
CA ARG A 349 3.97 22.51 -21.73
C ARG A 349 3.99 21.04 -22.14
N LYS A 350 4.23 20.12 -21.21
CA LYS A 350 4.18 18.68 -21.49
C LYS A 350 2.77 18.21 -21.88
N THR A 351 1.75 18.67 -21.16
CA THR A 351 0.34 18.44 -21.52
C THR A 351 0.01 18.99 -22.92
N LEU A 352 0.48 20.20 -23.26
CA LEU A 352 0.29 20.79 -24.60
C LEU A 352 0.99 19.98 -25.70
N GLU A 353 2.20 19.48 -25.44
CA GLU A 353 2.94 18.59 -26.34
C GLU A 353 2.20 17.27 -26.58
N ASP A 354 1.74 16.60 -25.51
CA ASP A 354 1.04 15.32 -25.61
C ASP A 354 -0.30 15.45 -26.34
N LEU A 355 -1.08 16.50 -26.04
CA LEU A 355 -2.34 16.79 -26.74
C LEU A 355 -2.13 17.31 -28.18
N GLY A 356 -0.91 17.71 -28.55
CA GLY A 356 -0.61 18.31 -29.85
C GLY A 356 -1.26 19.69 -30.05
N LEU A 357 -1.37 20.49 -28.97
CA LEU A 357 -2.09 21.76 -28.94
C LEU A 357 -1.18 22.96 -28.67
N ALA A 358 -1.52 24.12 -29.24
CA ALA A 358 -0.82 25.37 -28.95
C ALA A 358 -1.26 26.04 -27.63
N TYR A 359 -2.51 25.79 -27.20
CA TYR A 359 -3.08 26.31 -25.95
C TYR A 359 -4.16 25.39 -25.39
N LEU A 360 -4.43 25.48 -24.08
CA LEU A 360 -5.63 24.93 -23.41
C LEU A 360 -6.69 26.02 -23.20
N ASP A 361 -7.97 25.64 -23.22
CA ASP A 361 -9.04 26.59 -22.90
C ASP A 361 -9.17 26.75 -21.38
N LEU A 362 -8.89 25.69 -20.61
CA LEU A 362 -8.89 25.70 -19.15
C LEU A 362 -7.77 24.83 -18.57
N TYR A 363 -7.05 25.35 -17.57
CA TYR A 363 -6.08 24.56 -16.80
C TYR A 363 -6.38 24.65 -15.30
N LEU A 364 -6.57 23.50 -14.65
CA LEU A 364 -6.98 23.41 -13.25
C LEU A 364 -5.84 22.97 -12.34
N MET A 365 -5.80 23.46 -11.11
CA MET A 365 -5.03 22.80 -10.04
C MET A 365 -5.83 21.58 -9.58
N HIS A 366 -5.31 20.35 -9.73
CA HIS A 366 -6.10 19.13 -9.58
C HIS A 366 -6.55 18.88 -8.13
N TRP A 367 -5.71 19.26 -7.16
CA TRP A 367 -6.01 19.23 -5.73
C TRP A 367 -5.39 20.45 -5.05
N PRO A 368 -5.84 20.84 -3.84
CA PRO A 368 -5.19 21.90 -3.06
C PRO A 368 -3.93 21.44 -2.30
N MET A 369 -3.51 20.18 -2.42
CA MET A 369 -2.36 19.60 -1.71
C MET A 369 -1.21 19.26 -2.66
N ALA A 370 0.01 19.54 -2.23
CA ALA A 370 1.22 19.19 -2.96
C ALA A 370 1.81 17.85 -2.49
N PHE A 371 2.37 17.10 -3.43
CA PHE A 371 3.22 15.93 -3.17
C PHE A 371 4.68 16.29 -3.40
N GLU A 372 5.58 15.43 -2.92
CA GLU A 372 7.02 15.55 -3.19
C GLU A 372 7.31 15.78 -4.69
N ARG A 373 8.21 16.73 -4.98
CA ARG A 373 8.63 17.04 -6.35
C ARG A 373 9.40 15.84 -6.93
N GLY A 374 9.00 15.39 -8.11
CA GLY A 374 9.72 14.32 -8.79
C GLY A 374 9.02 13.80 -10.04
N ASN A 375 9.47 12.62 -10.49
CA ASN A 375 8.90 11.89 -11.62
C ASN A 375 7.95 10.77 -11.19
N LEU A 376 7.93 10.40 -9.91
CA LEU A 376 6.91 9.52 -9.35
C LEU A 376 5.60 10.30 -9.25
N GLU A 377 4.53 9.77 -9.82
CA GLU A 377 3.20 10.41 -9.76
C GLU A 377 2.59 10.32 -8.35
N MET A 378 2.78 9.17 -7.69
CA MET A 378 2.37 8.94 -6.31
C MET A 378 3.60 8.58 -5.46
N PRO A 379 4.40 9.57 -5.01
CA PRO A 379 5.57 9.30 -4.19
C PRO A 379 5.12 8.77 -2.82
N LYS A 380 5.63 7.59 -2.44
CA LYS A 380 5.28 6.89 -1.19
C LYS A 380 6.51 6.54 -0.37
N ASN A 381 6.40 6.71 0.94
CA ASN A 381 7.35 6.18 1.93
C ASN A 381 7.36 4.65 1.93
N ASP A 382 8.36 4.06 2.59
CA ASP A 382 8.53 2.61 2.69
C ASP A 382 7.38 1.91 3.47
N ASP A 383 6.67 2.67 4.32
CA ASP A 383 5.45 2.23 5.01
C ASP A 383 4.17 2.30 4.14
N GLY A 384 4.29 2.79 2.90
CA GLY A 384 3.18 2.97 1.95
C GLY A 384 2.42 4.29 2.08
N THR A 385 2.74 5.15 3.04
CA THR A 385 2.14 6.50 3.18
C THR A 385 2.60 7.45 2.09
N MET A 386 1.80 8.47 1.78
CA MET A 386 2.11 9.46 0.73
C MET A 386 3.15 10.48 1.20
N ARG A 387 4.13 10.80 0.34
CA ARG A 387 5.09 11.91 0.58
C ARG A 387 4.50 13.23 0.11
N TYR A 388 4.11 14.06 1.08
CA TYR A 388 3.60 15.41 0.86
C TYR A 388 4.74 16.43 0.75
N ALA A 389 4.46 17.59 0.15
CA ALA A 389 5.34 18.75 0.17
C ALA A 389 4.61 19.95 0.77
N ASP A 390 5.31 20.76 1.58
CA ASP A 390 4.77 21.99 2.14
C ASP A 390 4.86 23.14 1.11
N ILE A 391 4.06 23.04 0.06
CA ILE A 391 3.94 24.06 -0.99
C ILE A 391 2.52 24.60 -0.97
N HIS A 392 2.36 25.86 -0.57
CA HIS A 392 1.05 26.47 -0.48
C HIS A 392 0.47 26.70 -1.89
N TYR A 393 -0.79 26.29 -2.09
CA TYR A 393 -1.53 26.46 -3.34
C TYR A 393 -1.64 27.92 -3.84
N LYS A 394 -1.32 28.93 -3.00
CA LYS A 394 -1.26 30.34 -3.43
C LYS A 394 -0.02 30.64 -4.28
N ASP A 395 1.09 29.97 -4.02
CA ASP A 395 2.33 30.12 -4.80
C ASP A 395 2.22 29.37 -6.13
N THR A 396 1.63 28.18 -6.11
CA THR A 396 1.21 27.47 -7.32
C THR A 396 0.23 28.31 -8.16
N TRP A 397 -0.74 28.99 -7.54
CA TRP A 397 -1.67 29.87 -8.27
C TRP A 397 -0.96 31.03 -8.97
N ARG A 398 -0.05 31.74 -8.29
CA ARG A 398 0.77 32.82 -8.88
C ARG A 398 1.57 32.34 -10.09
N ALA A 399 2.06 31.10 -10.06
CA ALA A 399 2.72 30.50 -11.22
C ALA A 399 1.74 30.16 -12.35
N MET A 400 0.54 29.67 -12.05
CA MET A 400 -0.52 29.43 -13.05
C MET A 400 -1.01 30.72 -13.74
N GLU A 401 -1.04 31.86 -13.04
CA GLU A 401 -1.37 33.16 -13.64
C GLU A 401 -0.39 33.58 -14.76
N ASN A 402 0.88 33.18 -14.65
CA ASN A 402 1.87 33.44 -15.70
C ASN A 402 1.59 32.63 -16.98
N LEU A 403 0.91 31.48 -16.89
CA LEU A 403 0.51 30.68 -18.06
C LEU A 403 -0.52 31.42 -18.91
N VAL A 404 -1.46 32.13 -18.26
CA VAL A 404 -2.46 32.99 -18.91
C VAL A 404 -1.75 34.16 -19.61
N THR A 405 -0.82 34.81 -18.91
CA THR A 405 -0.03 35.92 -19.44
C THR A 405 0.82 35.51 -20.66
N LYS A 406 1.29 34.25 -20.70
CA LYS A 406 2.04 33.66 -21.83
C LYS A 406 1.14 33.10 -22.95
N GLY A 407 -0.19 33.14 -22.81
CA GLY A 407 -1.13 32.61 -23.80
C GLY A 407 -1.15 31.07 -23.92
N LEU A 408 -0.52 30.35 -22.99
CA LEU A 408 -0.51 28.86 -22.97
C LEU A 408 -1.87 28.30 -22.57
N VAL A 409 -2.64 29.05 -21.78
CA VAL A 409 -3.97 28.70 -21.31
C VAL A 409 -4.87 29.94 -21.40
N LYS A 410 -6.12 29.80 -21.86
CA LYS A 410 -7.07 30.94 -21.90
C LYS A 410 -7.61 31.28 -20.52
N ALA A 411 -7.86 30.27 -19.68
CA ALA A 411 -8.36 30.44 -18.33
C ALA A 411 -7.74 29.43 -17.36
N ILE A 412 -7.79 29.76 -16.07
CA ILE A 412 -7.32 28.91 -14.97
C ILE A 412 -8.42 28.71 -13.93
N GLY A 413 -8.37 27.59 -13.22
CA GLY A 413 -9.36 27.24 -12.22
C GLY A 413 -8.87 26.22 -11.20
N LEU A 414 -9.81 25.74 -10.39
CA LEU A 414 -9.57 24.89 -9.24
C LEU A 414 -10.25 23.52 -9.45
N SER A 415 -9.74 22.50 -8.78
CA SER A 415 -10.41 21.21 -8.63
C SER A 415 -10.21 20.68 -7.21
N ASN A 416 -11.27 20.17 -6.60
CA ASN A 416 -11.29 19.72 -5.20
C ASN A 416 -11.04 20.81 -4.13
N PHE A 417 -11.26 22.09 -4.46
CA PHE A 417 -11.15 23.18 -3.49
C PHE A 417 -12.46 23.37 -2.71
N ASN A 418 -12.35 23.53 -1.38
CA ASN A 418 -13.46 23.94 -0.52
C ASN A 418 -13.59 25.48 -0.44
N ALA A 419 -14.72 25.97 0.07
CA ALA A 419 -15.03 27.40 0.12
C ALA A 419 -13.92 28.26 0.77
N ARG A 420 -13.31 27.80 1.87
CA ARG A 420 -12.21 28.52 2.54
C ARG A 420 -10.97 28.66 1.64
N GLN A 421 -10.63 27.61 0.90
CA GLN A 421 -9.49 27.62 -0.02
C GLN A 421 -9.78 28.47 -1.28
N ILE A 422 -11.04 28.52 -1.72
CA ILE A 422 -11.50 29.41 -2.79
C ILE A 422 -11.33 30.88 -2.34
N ASP A 423 -11.83 31.24 -1.16
CA ASP A 423 -11.68 32.59 -0.60
C ASP A 423 -10.20 32.98 -0.43
N ASP A 424 -9.35 32.04 0.01
CA ASP A 424 -7.91 32.28 0.15
C ASP A 424 -7.21 32.53 -1.20
N ILE A 425 -7.58 31.80 -2.26
CA ILE A 425 -7.15 32.11 -3.64
C ILE A 425 -7.69 33.47 -4.09
N LEU A 426 -8.98 33.75 -3.89
CA LEU A 426 -9.60 35.02 -4.30
C LEU A 426 -8.96 36.24 -3.61
N SER A 427 -8.37 36.07 -2.42
CA SER A 427 -7.66 37.13 -1.70
C SER A 427 -6.35 37.57 -2.38
N VAL A 428 -5.73 36.72 -3.22
CA VAL A 428 -4.45 36.99 -3.90
C VAL A 428 -4.51 36.97 -5.42
N ALA A 429 -5.61 36.50 -6.01
CA ALA A 429 -5.75 36.27 -7.45
C ALA A 429 -5.87 37.57 -8.26
N LYS A 430 -4.96 37.75 -9.23
CA LYS A 430 -5.06 38.72 -10.32
C LYS A 430 -6.00 38.21 -11.41
N HIS A 431 -5.86 36.93 -11.78
CA HIS A 431 -6.82 36.22 -12.62
C HIS A 431 -7.70 35.38 -11.70
N LYS A 432 -8.99 35.71 -11.59
CA LYS A 432 -9.91 34.94 -10.74
C LYS A 432 -10.10 33.52 -11.29
N PRO A 433 -10.19 32.48 -10.44
CA PRO A 433 -10.53 31.14 -10.87
C PRO A 433 -11.92 31.16 -11.54
N VAL A 434 -12.02 30.70 -12.79
CA VAL A 434 -13.30 30.69 -13.52
C VAL A 434 -14.14 29.45 -13.23
N VAL A 435 -13.50 28.38 -12.74
CA VAL A 435 -14.11 27.07 -12.51
C VAL A 435 -13.65 26.50 -11.17
N ASN A 436 -14.54 25.78 -10.48
CA ASN A 436 -14.17 24.75 -9.50
C ASN A 436 -14.78 23.41 -9.92
N GLN A 437 -13.93 22.42 -10.19
CA GLN A 437 -14.34 21.07 -10.58
C GLN A 437 -14.38 20.16 -9.34
N VAL A 438 -15.54 19.60 -9.01
CA VAL A 438 -15.74 18.80 -7.79
C VAL A 438 -16.68 17.62 -8.03
N GLU A 439 -16.61 16.61 -7.17
CA GLU A 439 -17.60 15.54 -7.13
C GLU A 439 -18.98 16.14 -6.85
N CYS A 440 -19.92 15.93 -7.77
CA CYS A 440 -21.28 16.42 -7.60
C CYS A 440 -22.27 15.48 -8.31
N HIS A 441 -23.22 14.96 -7.55
CA HIS A 441 -24.29 14.04 -7.99
C HIS A 441 -25.41 14.05 -6.93
N PRO A 442 -26.59 13.43 -7.13
CA PRO A 442 -27.71 13.55 -6.20
C PRO A 442 -27.37 13.21 -4.73
N TYR A 443 -26.55 12.19 -4.46
CA TYR A 443 -26.08 11.86 -3.10
C TYR A 443 -25.09 12.87 -2.47
N LEU A 444 -24.50 13.77 -3.27
CA LEU A 444 -23.56 14.83 -2.87
C LEU A 444 -23.83 16.07 -3.74
N ALA A 445 -24.92 16.77 -3.44
CA ALA A 445 -25.50 17.80 -4.30
C ALA A 445 -24.79 19.17 -4.24
N GLN A 446 -23.75 19.30 -3.41
CA GLN A 446 -22.87 20.48 -3.27
C GLN A 446 -23.62 21.83 -3.13
N LYS A 447 -24.79 21.87 -2.47
CA LYS A 447 -25.68 23.06 -2.51
C LYS A 447 -24.98 24.33 -2.00
N GLU A 448 -24.28 24.21 -0.88
CA GLU A 448 -23.58 25.31 -0.20
C GLU A 448 -22.36 25.78 -1.01
N LEU A 449 -21.60 24.83 -1.56
CA LEU A 449 -20.42 25.12 -2.39
C LEU A 449 -20.82 25.72 -3.74
N MET A 450 -21.90 25.24 -4.36
CA MET A 450 -22.48 25.80 -5.58
C MET A 450 -22.95 27.24 -5.36
N ALA A 451 -23.66 27.52 -4.26
CA ALA A 451 -24.08 28.88 -3.89
C ALA A 451 -22.88 29.81 -3.59
N HIS A 452 -21.82 29.29 -2.97
CA HIS A 452 -20.57 30.02 -2.76
C HIS A 452 -19.87 30.34 -4.09
N CYS A 453 -19.66 29.35 -4.96
CA CYS A 453 -19.07 29.52 -6.29
C CYS A 453 -19.87 30.52 -7.15
N SER A 454 -21.21 30.39 -7.17
CA SER A 454 -22.10 31.29 -7.92
C SER A 454 -21.96 32.75 -7.49
N ARG A 455 -21.95 33.05 -6.18
CA ARG A 455 -21.71 34.41 -5.65
C ARG A 455 -20.37 34.99 -6.09
N ASN A 456 -19.34 34.14 -6.18
CA ASN A 456 -18.00 34.52 -6.62
C ASN A 456 -17.81 34.47 -8.15
N ARG A 457 -18.87 34.18 -8.94
CA ARG A 457 -18.85 34.01 -10.41
C ARG A 457 -17.92 32.89 -10.90
N ILE A 458 -17.84 31.81 -10.13
CA ILE A 458 -17.09 30.59 -10.43
C ILE A 458 -18.07 29.53 -10.91
N GLN A 459 -17.84 28.96 -12.09
CA GLN A 459 -18.66 27.88 -12.63
C GLN A 459 -18.30 26.55 -11.93
N LEU A 460 -19.32 25.82 -11.44
CA LEU A 460 -19.10 24.49 -10.90
C LEU A 460 -19.16 23.45 -12.03
N ILE A 461 -18.18 22.55 -12.07
CA ILE A 461 -18.17 21.39 -12.99
C ILE A 461 -18.24 20.12 -12.15
N ALA A 462 -19.25 19.30 -12.40
CA ALA A 462 -19.46 18.01 -11.77
C ALA A 462 -18.58 16.92 -12.42
N TYR A 463 -17.54 16.48 -11.71
CA TYR A 463 -16.90 15.20 -11.99
C TYR A 463 -17.64 14.07 -11.27
N SER A 464 -17.47 12.83 -11.76
CA SER A 464 -18.24 11.65 -11.32
C SER A 464 -19.77 11.86 -11.26
N PRO A 465 -20.41 12.57 -12.22
CA PRO A 465 -21.83 12.93 -12.10
C PRO A 465 -22.76 11.71 -12.03
N LEU A 466 -22.32 10.55 -12.54
CA LEU A 466 -23.05 9.28 -12.52
C LEU A 466 -22.66 8.37 -11.33
N GLY A 467 -21.97 8.89 -10.30
CA GLY A 467 -21.63 8.15 -9.08
C GLY A 467 -20.51 7.11 -9.22
N ALA A 468 -19.69 7.21 -10.27
CA ALA A 468 -18.55 6.33 -10.55
C ALA A 468 -18.86 4.82 -10.31
N PRO A 469 -19.80 4.22 -11.06
CA PRO A 469 -20.32 2.87 -10.77
C PRO A 469 -19.25 1.77 -10.93
N SER A 470 -18.26 1.98 -11.80
CA SER A 470 -17.16 1.04 -12.06
C SER A 470 -15.89 1.34 -11.26
N ARG A 471 -16.00 1.97 -10.08
CA ARG A 471 -14.84 2.27 -9.22
C ARG A 471 -14.37 0.99 -8.49
N PRO A 472 -13.08 0.63 -8.52
CA PRO A 472 -12.60 -0.65 -7.95
C PRO A 472 -12.64 -0.71 -6.42
N TRP A 473 -12.87 0.42 -5.74
CA TRP A 473 -13.02 0.52 -4.28
C TRP A 473 -14.49 0.62 -3.80
N ALA A 474 -15.46 0.31 -4.67
CA ALA A 474 -16.86 0.20 -4.25
C ALA A 474 -17.04 -0.98 -3.29
N CYS A 475 -17.77 -0.81 -2.19
CA CYS A 475 -18.17 -1.96 -1.37
C CYS A 475 -19.18 -2.81 -2.15
N PRO A 476 -19.15 -4.16 -2.05
CA PRO A 476 -20.08 -5.03 -2.79
C PRO A 476 -21.57 -4.71 -2.55
N ASP A 477 -21.92 -4.34 -1.31
CA ASP A 477 -23.28 -3.97 -0.92
C ASP A 477 -23.65 -2.51 -1.25
N GLU A 478 -22.75 -1.74 -1.85
CA GLU A 478 -22.96 -0.32 -2.11
C GLU A 478 -23.83 -0.10 -3.35
N ARG A 479 -25.14 0.11 -3.12
CA ARG A 479 -26.12 0.43 -4.16
C ARG A 479 -25.63 1.55 -5.07
N SER A 480 -25.56 1.26 -6.37
CA SER A 480 -25.26 2.23 -7.43
C SER A 480 -26.26 3.38 -7.42
N LEU A 481 -25.76 4.59 -7.66
CA LEU A 481 -26.60 5.78 -7.87
C LEU A 481 -27.56 5.61 -9.06
N LEU A 482 -27.17 4.84 -10.09
CA LEU A 482 -28.03 4.60 -11.27
C LEU A 482 -29.25 3.72 -10.96
N ASP A 483 -29.20 2.96 -9.85
CA ASP A 483 -30.22 2.00 -9.44
C ASP A 483 -31.08 2.53 -8.27
N ASP A 484 -31.03 3.84 -7.98
CA ASP A 484 -31.87 4.47 -6.97
C ASP A 484 -33.36 4.47 -7.40
N PRO A 485 -34.31 4.03 -6.56
CA PRO A 485 -35.72 3.94 -6.94
C PRO A 485 -36.35 5.28 -7.34
N GLN A 486 -35.93 6.40 -6.73
CA GLN A 486 -36.48 7.71 -7.06
C GLN A 486 -35.99 8.16 -8.44
N ILE A 487 -34.73 7.89 -8.76
CA ILE A 487 -34.14 8.20 -10.08
C ILE A 487 -34.78 7.32 -11.16
N LEU A 488 -34.97 6.03 -10.89
CA LEU A 488 -35.67 5.09 -11.78
C LEU A 488 -37.11 5.54 -12.07
N ASN A 489 -37.87 5.93 -11.05
CA ASN A 489 -39.24 6.42 -11.20
C ASN A 489 -39.32 7.71 -12.06
N VAL A 490 -38.36 8.62 -11.92
CA VAL A 490 -38.28 9.84 -12.76
C VAL A 490 -37.85 9.50 -14.19
N ALA A 491 -36.93 8.56 -14.37
CA ALA A 491 -36.50 8.04 -15.67
C ALA A 491 -37.66 7.40 -16.45
N GLU A 492 -38.45 6.54 -15.80
CA GLU A 492 -39.64 5.92 -16.40
C GLU A 492 -40.68 6.96 -16.81
N LYS A 493 -41.03 7.90 -15.90
CA LYS A 493 -41.95 9.02 -16.16
C LYS A 493 -41.57 9.82 -17.41
N LEU A 494 -40.27 10.03 -17.63
CA LEU A 494 -39.74 10.84 -18.73
C LEU A 494 -39.37 10.02 -19.98
N LYS A 495 -39.42 8.68 -19.91
CA LYS A 495 -38.92 7.76 -20.96
C LYS A 495 -37.45 8.03 -21.32
N LYS A 496 -36.63 8.29 -20.30
CA LYS A 496 -35.18 8.57 -20.38
C LYS A 496 -34.41 7.60 -19.50
N THR A 497 -33.09 7.51 -19.64
CA THR A 497 -32.29 6.66 -18.74
C THR A 497 -31.98 7.36 -17.40
N PRO A 498 -31.68 6.61 -16.32
CA PRO A 498 -31.21 7.20 -15.05
C PRO A 498 -30.02 8.14 -15.23
N ALA A 499 -29.09 7.80 -16.14
CA ALA A 499 -27.94 8.64 -16.46
C ALA A 499 -28.38 9.99 -17.07
N GLN A 500 -29.30 9.97 -18.03
CA GLN A 500 -29.85 11.19 -18.62
C GLN A 500 -30.58 12.06 -17.59
N VAL A 501 -31.36 11.46 -16.68
CA VAL A 501 -32.05 12.20 -15.60
C VAL A 501 -31.05 12.91 -14.67
N ILE A 502 -30.00 12.22 -14.24
CA ILE A 502 -28.96 12.78 -13.36
C ILE A 502 -28.19 13.92 -14.07
N LEU A 503 -27.80 13.72 -15.32
CA LEU A 503 -27.11 14.73 -16.12
C LEU A 503 -28.00 15.95 -16.40
N ARG A 504 -29.28 15.72 -16.72
CA ARG A 504 -30.28 16.80 -16.90
C ARG A 504 -30.47 17.60 -15.61
N TRP A 505 -30.54 16.95 -14.46
CA TRP A 505 -30.68 17.61 -13.16
C TRP A 505 -29.52 18.59 -12.90
N GLN A 506 -28.28 18.18 -13.18
CA GLN A 506 -27.12 19.06 -13.06
C GLN A 506 -27.14 20.22 -14.05
N VAL A 507 -27.39 19.94 -15.34
CA VAL A 507 -27.44 20.98 -16.37
C VAL A 507 -28.54 22.01 -16.06
N GLN A 508 -29.71 21.55 -15.62
CA GLN A 508 -30.86 22.42 -15.31
C GLN A 508 -30.66 23.29 -14.07
N ARG A 509 -29.80 22.89 -13.13
CA ARG A 509 -29.37 23.72 -11.99
C ARG A 509 -28.08 24.53 -12.25
N GLY A 510 -27.65 24.62 -13.51
CA GLY A 510 -26.50 25.43 -13.93
C GLY A 510 -25.13 24.81 -13.64
N VAL A 511 -25.05 23.49 -13.48
CA VAL A 511 -23.80 22.75 -13.26
C VAL A 511 -23.43 21.99 -14.54
N ALA A 512 -22.22 22.22 -15.06
CA ALA A 512 -21.72 21.48 -16.21
C ALA A 512 -21.24 20.08 -15.80
N CYS A 513 -21.35 19.09 -16.68
CA CYS A 513 -21.03 17.69 -16.39
C CYS A 513 -19.98 17.11 -17.33
N ILE A 514 -19.11 16.26 -16.79
CA ILE A 514 -18.08 15.53 -17.53
C ILE A 514 -18.18 14.00 -17.29
N PRO A 515 -19.22 13.32 -17.82
CA PRO A 515 -19.40 11.87 -17.63
C PRO A 515 -18.42 11.04 -18.49
N LYS A 516 -17.49 10.31 -17.86
CA LYS A 516 -16.63 9.31 -18.55
C LYS A 516 -17.47 8.14 -19.06
N SER A 517 -17.28 7.79 -20.33
CA SER A 517 -17.69 6.51 -20.91
C SER A 517 -16.77 6.14 -22.05
N ALA A 518 -16.43 4.85 -22.19
CA ALA A 518 -15.81 4.30 -23.40
C ALA A 518 -16.84 3.62 -24.34
N LYS A 519 -18.08 3.38 -23.87
CA LYS A 519 -19.12 2.67 -24.64
C LYS A 519 -19.83 3.67 -25.57
N PRO A 520 -19.77 3.51 -26.92
CA PRO A 520 -20.31 4.49 -27.88
C PRO A 520 -21.79 4.84 -27.72
N SER A 521 -22.61 3.87 -27.33
CA SER A 521 -24.04 4.10 -27.03
C SER A 521 -24.22 5.08 -25.88
N ARG A 522 -23.55 4.85 -24.75
CA ARG A 522 -23.59 5.72 -23.56
C ARG A 522 -23.02 7.12 -23.84
N ILE A 523 -21.98 7.23 -24.68
CA ILE A 523 -21.42 8.54 -25.08
C ILE A 523 -22.50 9.39 -25.79
N LYS A 524 -23.19 8.79 -26.76
CA LYS A 524 -24.30 9.44 -27.51
C LYS A 524 -25.51 9.72 -26.63
N GLU A 525 -25.85 8.81 -25.72
CA GLU A 525 -26.96 8.95 -24.77
C GLU A 525 -26.74 10.12 -23.79
N ASN A 526 -25.52 10.27 -23.26
CA ASN A 526 -25.17 11.25 -22.23
C ASN A 526 -25.30 12.72 -22.69
N ILE A 527 -25.20 13.01 -24.00
CA ILE A 527 -25.38 14.38 -24.53
C ILE A 527 -26.84 14.69 -24.89
N GLN A 528 -27.72 13.68 -24.95
CA GLN A 528 -29.15 13.82 -25.22
C GLN A 528 -29.94 14.22 -23.96
N VAL A 529 -29.54 15.36 -23.38
CA VAL A 529 -30.07 15.93 -22.13
C VAL A 529 -30.62 17.36 -22.30
N PHE A 530 -30.72 17.82 -23.53
CA PHE A 530 -31.22 19.15 -23.91
C PHE A 530 -32.61 19.13 -24.55
N ASP A 531 -33.13 17.95 -24.89
CA ASP A 531 -34.43 17.72 -25.53
C ASP A 531 -35.59 17.49 -24.54
N PHE A 532 -35.31 17.53 -23.23
CA PHE A 532 -36.33 17.42 -22.17
C PHE A 532 -35.98 18.30 -20.96
N THR A 533 -36.93 18.48 -20.06
CA THR A 533 -36.77 19.22 -18.79
C THR A 533 -37.26 18.38 -17.62
N LEU A 534 -36.73 18.63 -16.42
CA LEU A 534 -37.31 18.11 -15.17
C LEU A 534 -38.36 19.10 -14.66
N SER A 535 -39.45 18.61 -14.07
CA SER A 535 -40.37 19.48 -13.35
C SER A 535 -39.78 19.91 -12.00
N ASP A 536 -40.29 21.00 -11.40
CA ASP A 536 -39.86 21.44 -10.07
C ASP A 536 -40.05 20.37 -8.98
N GLU A 537 -41.06 19.51 -9.14
CA GLU A 537 -41.29 18.36 -8.26
C GLU A 537 -40.18 17.30 -8.42
N ASP A 538 -39.80 17.01 -9.66
CA ASP A 538 -38.74 16.04 -9.96
C ASP A 538 -37.37 16.59 -9.54
N ILE A 539 -37.10 17.89 -9.70
CA ILE A 539 -35.90 18.54 -9.14
C ILE A 539 -35.87 18.38 -7.62
N LYS A 540 -36.98 18.64 -6.92
CA LYS A 540 -37.06 18.49 -5.45
C LYS A 540 -36.83 17.04 -4.99
N LYS A 541 -37.29 16.04 -5.76
CA LYS A 541 -36.99 14.61 -5.52
C LYS A 541 -35.49 14.34 -5.71
N MET A 542 -34.90 14.75 -6.84
CA MET A 542 -33.46 14.58 -7.07
C MET A 542 -32.60 15.28 -6.00
N GLU A 543 -33.07 16.42 -5.48
CA GLU A 543 -32.41 17.15 -4.39
C GLU A 543 -32.59 16.54 -2.99
N SER A 544 -33.62 15.72 -2.76
CA SER A 544 -33.86 15.06 -1.46
C SER A 544 -33.01 13.80 -1.27
N LEU A 545 -32.41 13.28 -2.35
CA LEU A 545 -31.42 12.20 -2.33
C LEU A 545 -30.08 12.61 -1.68
N ASN A 546 -29.85 13.89 -1.40
CA ASN A 546 -28.58 14.36 -0.84
C ASN A 546 -28.35 13.83 0.59
N CYS A 547 -27.39 12.92 0.71
CA CYS A 547 -26.96 12.30 1.96
C CYS A 547 -25.50 12.67 2.33
N ASN A 548 -24.92 13.67 1.65
CA ASN A 548 -23.52 14.10 1.78
C ASN A 548 -22.48 12.98 1.56
N LYS A 549 -22.87 11.92 0.83
CA LYS A 549 -22.03 10.73 0.63
C LYS A 549 -21.04 10.96 -0.51
N ARG A 550 -19.76 11.02 -0.15
CA ARG A 550 -18.64 11.12 -1.09
C ARG A 550 -18.18 9.73 -1.54
N LEU A 551 -18.09 9.53 -2.85
CA LEU A 551 -17.70 8.27 -3.51
C LEU A 551 -16.27 8.28 -4.02
N THR A 552 -15.68 9.47 -4.25
CA THR A 552 -14.26 9.64 -4.55
C THR A 552 -13.53 10.24 -3.35
N VAL A 553 -12.90 9.36 -2.59
CA VAL A 553 -11.95 9.72 -1.53
C VAL A 553 -10.61 9.13 -1.97
N PRO A 554 -9.54 9.94 -2.09
CA PRO A 554 -8.20 9.40 -2.33
C PRO A 554 -7.87 8.41 -1.20
N PRO A 555 -7.40 7.18 -1.50
CA PRO A 555 -7.00 6.24 -0.46
C PRO A 555 -5.75 6.79 0.24
N ILE A 556 -5.97 7.36 1.41
CA ILE A 556 -4.95 7.71 2.39
C ILE A 556 -4.96 6.57 3.41
N GLU A 557 -3.77 6.09 3.78
CA GLU A 557 -3.51 4.97 4.70
C GLU A 557 -3.79 3.54 4.19
N SER A 558 -3.20 2.58 4.93
CA SER A 558 -3.09 1.17 4.53
C SER A 558 -4.44 0.45 4.49
N ALA A 559 -4.50 -0.69 3.80
CA ALA A 559 -5.70 -1.51 3.68
C ALA A 559 -6.29 -1.99 5.03
N ALA A 560 -5.56 -1.85 6.15
CA ALA A 560 -6.02 -2.21 7.48
C ALA A 560 -7.15 -1.30 8.03
N ASP A 561 -7.20 -0.01 7.64
CA ASP A 561 -7.99 1.00 8.36
C ASP A 561 -9.29 1.42 7.65
N MET A 562 -9.47 1.12 6.36
CA MET A 562 -10.73 1.42 5.65
C MET A 562 -11.96 0.75 6.29
N CYS A 563 -11.82 -0.47 6.83
CA CYS A 563 -12.90 -1.14 7.57
C CYS A 563 -13.29 -0.44 8.89
N ARG A 564 -12.41 0.39 9.47
CA ARG A 564 -12.69 1.10 10.74
C ARG A 564 -13.39 2.43 10.49
N LEU A 565 -12.93 3.20 9.51
CA LEU A 565 -13.47 4.54 9.23
C LEU A 565 -14.92 4.51 8.74
N GLN A 566 -15.34 3.50 7.96
CA GLN A 566 -16.75 3.34 7.58
C GLN A 566 -17.65 2.99 8.78
N HIS A 567 -17.17 2.17 9.73
CA HIS A 567 -17.92 1.85 10.95
C HIS A 567 -18.07 3.07 11.89
N CYS A 568 -17.04 3.90 12.03
CA CYS A 568 -17.11 5.11 12.86
C CYS A 568 -18.17 6.12 12.38
N ASN A 569 -18.38 6.24 11.06
CA ASN A 569 -19.41 7.12 10.51
C ASN A 569 -20.85 6.62 10.72
N LEU A 570 -21.07 5.30 10.89
CA LEU A 570 -22.39 4.79 11.30
C LEU A 570 -22.74 5.19 12.75
N VAL A 571 -21.74 5.24 13.64
CA VAL A 571 -21.96 5.58 15.07
C VAL A 571 -22.37 7.05 15.25
N TRP A 572 -21.84 7.96 14.43
CA TRP A 572 -22.22 9.38 14.48
C TRP A 572 -23.57 9.69 13.81
N SER A 573 -24.11 8.79 12.98
CA SER A 573 -25.42 8.96 12.35
C SER A 573 -26.62 8.51 13.20
N MET A 574 -26.40 7.88 14.37
CA MET A 574 -27.48 7.39 15.24
C MET A 574 -27.73 8.26 16.50
N ALA A 575 -27.00 9.36 16.68
CA ALA A 575 -27.21 10.31 17.78
C ALA A 575 -28.09 11.50 17.36
N GLY A 576 -29.35 11.24 17.00
CA GLY A 576 -30.20 12.24 16.33
C GLY A 576 -31.71 12.13 16.54
N LEU A 577 -32.20 11.69 17.71
CA LEU A 577 -33.64 11.61 17.99
C LEU A 577 -34.09 12.15 19.36
N SER A 578 -34.84 13.26 19.27
CA SER A 578 -35.90 13.72 20.19
C SER A 578 -35.52 14.29 21.57
N SER A 579 -36.18 15.40 21.87
CA SER A 579 -36.13 16.16 23.12
C SER A 579 -37.07 15.59 24.19
N ARG A 580 -36.52 15.21 25.35
CA ARG A 580 -37.25 15.04 26.62
C ARG A 580 -36.37 15.47 27.81
N PRO A 581 -36.94 15.99 28.91
CA PRO A 581 -36.16 16.53 30.03
C PRO A 581 -35.54 15.44 30.92
N ILE A 582 -34.40 15.75 31.51
CA ILE A 582 -33.61 14.89 32.40
C ILE A 582 -34.21 14.93 33.82
N PRO A 583 -34.50 13.78 34.48
CA PRO A 583 -34.81 13.75 35.91
C PRO A 583 -33.53 13.88 36.76
N PRO A 584 -33.58 14.51 37.95
CA PRO A 584 -32.39 14.78 38.76
C PRO A 584 -31.84 13.49 39.40
N GLY A 585 -30.55 13.22 39.24
CA GLY A 585 -29.91 12.08 39.95
C GLY A 585 -28.51 11.65 39.51
N CYS A 586 -28.04 11.97 38.29
CA CYS A 586 -26.73 11.52 37.81
C CYS A 586 -25.73 12.67 37.62
N GLN A 587 -24.68 12.68 38.44
CA GLN A 587 -23.42 13.37 38.13
C GLN A 587 -22.54 12.44 37.29
N MET A 588 -21.86 12.96 36.26
CA MET A 588 -20.72 12.30 35.63
C MET A 588 -19.45 13.05 36.00
N GLU A 589 -18.58 12.42 36.79
CA GLU A 589 -17.20 12.86 36.96
C GLU A 589 -16.36 12.47 35.74
N LEU A 590 -15.60 13.42 35.21
CA LEU A 590 -14.56 13.19 34.20
C LEU A 590 -13.20 13.17 34.89
N SER A 591 -12.62 11.99 35.07
CA SER A 591 -11.26 11.83 35.58
C SER A 591 -10.23 11.93 34.44
N LEU A 592 -9.52 13.06 34.41
CA LEU A 592 -8.37 13.28 33.51
C LEU A 592 -7.09 12.77 34.19
N GLN A 593 -6.44 11.76 33.62
CA GLN A 593 -5.04 11.46 33.95
C GLN A 593 -4.10 12.28 33.05
N HIS A 594 -3.22 13.05 33.67
CA HIS A 594 -2.17 13.83 33.01
C HIS A 594 -0.89 13.01 32.80
N GLY A 595 -0.18 13.27 31.71
CA GLY A 595 1.17 12.75 31.46
C GLY A 595 2.01 13.70 30.60
N GLY A 596 2.74 14.62 31.24
CA GLY A 596 3.95 15.23 30.68
C GLY A 596 3.80 16.25 29.54
N ALA A 597 3.78 17.54 29.89
CA ALA A 597 4.26 18.62 29.01
C ALA A 597 5.59 19.18 29.57
N PRO A 598 6.39 19.84 28.72
CA PRO A 598 6.62 21.27 28.96
C PRO A 598 6.38 22.08 27.67
N ARG A 599 5.34 22.91 27.60
CA ARG A 599 5.33 24.33 28.02
C ARG A 599 6.49 25.16 27.45
N TYR A 600 6.18 26.16 26.64
CA TYR A 600 6.14 27.55 27.16
C TYR A 600 5.13 28.45 26.42
N GLN A 601 4.60 29.40 27.19
CA GLN A 601 3.52 30.38 27.00
C GLN A 601 3.38 31.02 25.59
N GLN A 602 2.19 31.27 25.03
CA GLN A 602 0.94 31.90 25.52
C GLN A 602 1.00 33.44 25.67
N ARG A 603 0.28 34.16 24.78
CA ARG A 603 -0.42 35.42 25.12
C ARG A 603 -1.69 35.61 24.29
N ILE A 604 -2.77 35.94 24.98
CA ILE A 604 -4.05 36.42 24.45
C ILE A 604 -4.11 37.92 24.77
N MET A 605 -4.66 38.76 23.88
CA MET A 605 -5.63 39.82 24.19
C MET A 605 -5.87 40.79 23.00
N ASP A 606 -7.15 41.02 22.75
CA ASP A 606 -7.86 42.29 22.46
C ASP A 606 -7.50 43.22 21.28
N ASN A 607 -8.56 43.47 20.49
CA ASN A 607 -9.05 44.78 20.02
C ASN A 607 -8.06 45.85 19.54
N GLY A 608 -8.15 46.21 18.26
CA GLY A 608 -7.55 47.45 17.75
C GLY A 608 -7.83 47.73 16.27
N ILE A 609 -8.93 48.44 15.97
CA ILE A 609 -9.09 49.10 14.67
C ILE A 609 -8.17 50.32 14.62
N PHE A 610 -7.26 50.40 13.65
CA PHE A 610 -6.78 51.68 13.14
C PHE A 610 -6.49 51.61 11.63
N LEU A 611 -7.08 52.55 10.89
CA LEU A 611 -6.77 52.84 9.50
C LEU A 611 -5.48 53.67 9.43
N TYR A 612 -4.53 53.34 8.56
CA TYR A 612 -3.67 54.35 7.93
C TYR A 612 -3.09 53.88 6.58
N SER A 613 -3.23 54.76 5.61
CA SER A 613 -2.55 54.89 4.30
C SER A 613 -2.23 56.40 4.24
N PRO A 614 -1.09 56.89 3.68
CA PRO A 614 -0.68 56.58 2.31
C PRO A 614 0.83 56.68 1.95
N ALA A 615 1.14 56.34 0.68
CA ALA A 615 2.33 56.72 -0.11
C ALA A 615 3.72 56.22 0.39
N GLY A 616 4.74 56.04 -0.46
CA GLY A 616 4.84 56.13 -1.92
C GLY A 616 6.31 56.09 -2.38
N TYR A 617 6.53 56.19 -3.70
CA TYR A 617 7.82 56.48 -4.38
C TYR A 617 8.90 55.40 -4.58
N HIS A 618 9.17 55.13 -5.88
CA HIS A 618 10.48 54.99 -6.57
C HIS A 618 11.48 53.87 -6.14
N ARG A 619 12.42 53.37 -6.97
CA ARG A 619 12.75 53.26 -8.42
C ARG A 619 14.20 52.72 -8.43
N GLY A 620 14.58 51.85 -9.38
CA GLY A 620 15.99 51.43 -9.58
C GLY A 620 16.11 49.93 -9.92
N GLN A 621 15.97 49.47 -11.16
CA GLN A 621 16.89 49.51 -12.33
C GLN A 621 18.20 48.71 -12.23
N GLN A 622 18.37 47.81 -13.24
CA GLN A 622 19.63 47.40 -13.92
C GLN A 622 20.62 46.50 -13.11
N ARG A 623 21.38 45.54 -13.67
CA ARG A 623 21.71 45.07 -15.06
C ARG A 623 22.00 43.54 -14.98
N THR A 624 21.47 42.66 -15.85
CA THR A 624 22.08 42.10 -17.10
C THR A 624 23.56 41.67 -17.07
N LEU A 625 23.82 40.39 -17.42
CA LEU A 625 24.79 39.82 -18.40
C LEU A 625 24.83 38.28 -18.20
N GLN A 626 24.35 37.43 -19.12
CA GLN A 626 25.02 36.88 -20.33
C GLN A 626 26.22 35.95 -20.08
N GLY A 627 26.18 34.75 -20.67
CA GLY A 627 27.35 33.87 -20.87
C GLY A 627 27.06 32.37 -20.87
N GLY A 628 26.89 31.76 -22.06
CA GLY A 628 27.16 30.32 -22.26
C GLY A 628 28.68 30.06 -22.37
N PRO A 629 29.14 28.81 -22.61
CA PRO A 629 28.82 28.14 -23.89
C PRO A 629 28.57 26.62 -23.81
N GLU A 630 28.30 26.04 -24.97
CA GLU A 630 28.03 24.62 -25.24
C GLU A 630 29.29 23.74 -25.18
N SER A 631 29.15 22.42 -24.95
CA SER A 631 29.91 21.40 -25.71
C SER A 631 29.38 19.95 -25.58
N HIS A 632 29.17 19.34 -26.75
CA HIS A 632 29.41 17.94 -27.11
C HIS A 632 28.61 16.76 -26.48
N MET A 633 27.56 16.38 -27.24
CA MET A 633 27.17 15.03 -27.66
C MET A 633 28.08 13.84 -27.28
N CYS A 634 27.44 12.74 -26.87
CA CYS A 634 27.81 11.38 -27.29
C CYS A 634 26.52 10.58 -27.64
N PRO A 635 26.49 9.74 -28.72
CA PRO A 635 25.23 9.24 -29.29
C PRO A 635 24.96 7.74 -29.05
N ILE A 636 23.77 7.27 -29.49
CA ILE A 636 23.34 5.85 -29.57
C ILE A 636 23.01 5.27 -28.17
N ILE A 637 21.79 4.79 -27.86
CA ILE A 637 21.06 3.70 -28.53
C ILE A 637 19.64 4.11 -28.91
N ARG A 638 19.31 4.02 -30.21
CA ARG A 638 17.92 3.85 -30.67
C ARG A 638 17.54 2.38 -30.51
N LYS A 639 16.47 2.09 -29.76
CA LYS A 639 15.65 0.89 -29.97
C LYS A 639 14.20 1.29 -30.17
N TYR A 640 13.74 1.21 -31.42
CA TYR A 640 12.32 1.13 -31.71
C TYR A 640 11.79 -0.18 -31.11
N ILE A 641 10.77 -0.08 -30.26
CA ILE A 641 9.84 -1.20 -30.01
C ILE A 641 8.47 -0.72 -30.46
N ILE A 642 8.16 -0.99 -31.72
CA ILE A 642 6.78 -0.96 -32.22
C ILE A 642 6.16 -2.28 -31.77
N GLY A 643 5.33 -2.23 -30.73
CA GLY A 643 4.68 -3.44 -30.21
C GLY A 643 3.94 -3.22 -28.90
N LYS A 644 2.62 -3.03 -29.00
CA LYS A 644 1.60 -3.23 -27.93
C LYS A 644 2.11 -3.00 -26.49
N ALA A 645 2.23 -1.74 -26.09
CA ALA A 645 2.34 -1.42 -24.66
C ALA A 645 1.11 -1.98 -23.92
N THR A 646 1.34 -2.94 -23.04
CA THR A 646 0.33 -3.45 -22.11
C THR A 646 0.65 -2.83 -20.77
N VAL A 647 -0.24 -2.01 -20.21
CA VAL A 647 -0.06 -1.47 -18.87
C VAL A 647 -0.44 -2.56 -17.87
N GLU A 648 0.54 -3.13 -17.19
CA GLU A 648 0.30 -4.09 -16.11
C GLU A 648 -0.04 -3.31 -14.83
N VAL A 649 -1.31 -3.33 -14.44
CA VAL A 649 -1.75 -2.80 -13.14
C VAL A 649 -1.77 -3.95 -12.15
N THR A 650 -0.78 -3.98 -11.25
CA THR A 650 -0.69 -4.92 -10.13
C THR A 650 -1.56 -4.41 -8.98
N CYS A 651 -2.73 -5.01 -8.78
CA CYS A 651 -3.51 -4.78 -7.56
C CYS A 651 -3.06 -5.75 -6.46
N PHE A 652 -2.80 -5.24 -5.25
CA PHE A 652 -2.47 -6.05 -4.08
C PHE A 652 -3.72 -6.21 -3.21
N GLN A 653 -4.24 -7.43 -3.10
CA GLN A 653 -5.35 -7.75 -2.21
C GLN A 653 -4.92 -8.78 -1.17
N ASP A 654 -5.19 -8.50 0.11
CA ASP A 654 -4.73 -9.31 1.24
C ASP A 654 -5.55 -10.62 1.32
N ALA A 655 -4.90 -11.78 1.21
CA ALA A 655 -5.60 -13.06 0.99
C ALA A 655 -6.44 -13.54 2.19
N GLU A 656 -6.40 -12.84 3.32
CA GLU A 656 -7.26 -13.11 4.48
C GLU A 656 -8.63 -12.42 4.41
N LYS A 657 -8.86 -11.51 3.44
CA LYS A 657 -10.13 -10.76 3.30
C LYS A 657 -10.60 -10.67 1.84
N ASP A 658 -11.72 -11.35 1.60
CA ASP A 658 -12.60 -11.26 0.44
C ASP A 658 -12.07 -11.77 -0.91
N PHE A 659 -12.87 -12.66 -1.52
CA PHE A 659 -12.75 -13.11 -2.90
C PHE A 659 -13.91 -12.49 -3.69
N ILE A 660 -13.62 -11.69 -4.71
CA ILE A 660 -14.64 -11.09 -5.57
C ILE A 660 -14.93 -12.03 -6.74
N SER A 661 -16.22 -12.31 -7.00
CA SER A 661 -16.68 -12.97 -8.22
C SER A 661 -16.49 -12.05 -9.43
N GLU A 662 -15.81 -12.55 -10.47
CA GLU A 662 -15.58 -11.94 -11.80
C GLU A 662 -15.68 -10.39 -11.89
N PRO A 663 -14.56 -9.65 -11.89
CA PRO A 663 -14.61 -8.23 -12.18
C PRO A 663 -15.02 -7.99 -13.64
N GLU A 664 -16.22 -7.42 -13.86
CA GLU A 664 -16.63 -6.92 -15.18
C GLU A 664 -15.62 -5.88 -15.67
N VAL A 665 -15.10 -6.12 -16.89
CA VAL A 665 -13.95 -5.40 -17.42
C VAL A 665 -14.34 -4.02 -18.02
N ILE A 666 -14.13 -2.97 -17.21
CA ILE A 666 -13.68 -1.58 -17.55
C ILE A 666 -14.64 -0.59 -18.28
#